data_AF-A0A938V3P6-F1
#
_entry.id   AF-A0A938V3P6-F1
#
_cell.length_a   1.000
_cell.length_b   1.000
_cell.length_c   1.000
_cell.angle_alpha   90.00
_cell.angle_beta   90.00
_cell.angle_gamma   90.00
#
_symmetry.space_group_name_H-M   'P 1'
#
loop_
_entity.id
_entity.type
_entity.pdbx_description
1 polymer ?
#
loop_
_entity_poly.entity_id
_entity_poly.type
_entity_poly.pdbx_seq_one_letter_code
_entity_poly.pdbx_strand_id
1 'polypeptide(L)'
;MRHSLPVAALLKVAFLFATCAGPSGANDAVPSDVVVGTDAADATSCPSGLVPWPGGECAPRVDKCPNPWELPVLSTAEGPLIGGGCVAIGPRACPKLWDPEADVDCEPGQLMEYDGNACPEGFVLTDDEVACIPFFAEDGVCGENEIPVLGGGCQAVGPDWYDPEAPNGGLDVPYFDECGPGLLALEGGGCVQVGPRACPKLWDPDADVDCDVGDVLPCPEGWTESEDGMYCDPKYGECGPGERSLVGGGCERVVPLAEDCPPGPFPEVPEGATDVVYVSAASTCSEGCGTAEAPFKTISAAIAAVPDGGHVLVGPGEYAEGLLIQKPVHVLGLCSAKVTVSGWAELPGDKPKVPKAGVAIDGASGVEVAGLRITSPAVGVAVLGAKDVMLEEMELSGVAGLGLYVGVGGKVTADELWLHDTEASPEKPWMNGYGIWVAGAGQLSANGTLMDRMRGAGVYAADSGTHVQLSDGEIRDTETLASGDMGVGVLATGKAVVSVERALMSANKSFGVFVSNGAALDIGLSVVRSTTSGEDGDTGHGIYGEDGATVVASDCLVEENVVLGVGAFDAGTNMSLVRTVVRATKSTPGAGNGLGVQVGYAAAMTLAGCLIDQNRSKGISVVQAAKNVVIYGSLVRKTMPQADADLGIGLALMSGGAATVSKSLFEENKGAALAVMDDETHVALVDTVLRTTKASADTQAGWGIIIGTGATGAVSGCLVENNVGDGIVVTEAGAPVELLATVVRDTAPGTETGAGSGVYVEGGSTVVGTDCLFERSTGWGVLATGPETRLELVRSAVRDTESLIEEGHGFGMLARDKAALVVSSCLVEGSPGSGIDARDSGTGVELSGSVVRNTKAAKNGTSGHGMDISSQGAAEVSGCLFEANTEVGIAVAESGSMLAVSGTAVRDTAPNGEGVGGIGLQASYGGTASVSACLLSGNALFGVALWHPGTSVDVSASVVRHTVPDATGYGGHAMELGAGATATVSESLFEENVALSIFAFDGGTRTDVSASVVRGTEPDSERFMGYGIQASEGAIGALSGCLLEQNTGVALLFARPDTRADVLGTIVRDTRPNSEGFLGSGLAAQEAAHVMLRLTLFDGNATTGVSAFGQGTVVEMAESAVLDTQPGGYTLETERSSEFQVCGDGILAAEGSTAVMLSTFVSGDARNGIYFNQSEGSVTDSVIVNNDFYGLAMEECADQVAWEGQGNHFLGNAAALPSDKAAQVTTSTGGMAVPPAPEMIEIPSGPGE
;
A
#
# COMPACT_ATOMS: atom_id res chain seq x y z
N MET A 1 15.97 7.62 -57.97
CA MET A 1 15.23 8.36 -59.02
C MET A 1 14.07 9.06 -58.30
N ARG A 2 14.02 10.39 -58.13
CA ARG A 2 13.75 11.52 -59.06
C ARG A 2 12.31 11.58 -59.62
N HIS A 3 11.67 12.74 -59.38
CA HIS A 3 10.44 13.29 -60.02
C HIS A 3 9.07 12.70 -59.63
N SER A 4 7.94 13.46 -59.64
CA SER A 4 7.64 14.84 -59.15
C SER A 4 6.15 15.18 -59.34
N LEU A 5 5.60 15.98 -58.40
CA LEU A 5 4.38 16.85 -58.48
C LEU A 5 4.26 17.65 -59.82
N PRO A 6 3.08 18.24 -60.23
CA PRO A 6 2.41 19.31 -59.42
C PRO A 6 0.92 19.76 -59.68
N VAL A 7 0.37 20.56 -58.72
CA VAL A 7 -0.46 21.81 -58.90
C VAL A 7 -1.89 21.70 -59.49
N ALA A 8 -2.95 22.46 -59.13
CA ALA A 8 -3.32 23.53 -58.14
C ALA A 8 -4.84 23.90 -58.36
N ALA A 9 -5.60 24.76 -57.63
CA ALA A 9 -5.65 25.33 -56.26
C ALA A 9 -6.95 26.22 -56.16
N LEU A 10 -7.04 27.19 -55.21
CA LEU A 10 -8.07 28.27 -55.01
C LEU A 10 -9.44 27.87 -54.40
N LEU A 11 -10.09 28.62 -53.49
CA LEU A 11 -9.69 29.74 -52.60
C LEU A 11 -10.81 30.09 -51.55
N LYS A 12 -10.44 30.70 -50.41
CA LYS A 12 -11.18 31.71 -49.58
C LYS A 12 -12.30 31.32 -48.54
N VAL A 13 -11.94 31.56 -47.26
CA VAL A 13 -12.54 32.58 -46.31
C VAL A 13 -13.74 32.22 -45.39
N ALA A 14 -13.37 32.04 -44.10
CA ALA A 14 -13.87 32.72 -42.89
C ALA A 14 -15.07 32.23 -42.03
N PHE A 15 -14.71 32.04 -40.74
CA PHE A 15 -15.33 32.58 -39.49
C PHE A 15 -16.30 31.74 -38.62
N LEU A 16 -15.79 31.48 -37.40
CA LEU A 16 -16.41 31.48 -36.05
C LEU A 16 -17.50 30.47 -35.61
N PHE A 17 -17.10 29.64 -34.64
CA PHE A 17 -17.70 29.36 -33.32
C PHE A 17 -19.17 28.87 -33.12
N ALA A 18 -19.25 27.87 -32.22
CA ALA A 18 -20.26 27.67 -31.15
C ALA A 18 -21.44 26.67 -31.30
N THR A 19 -21.32 25.58 -30.50
CA THR A 19 -22.31 25.03 -29.52
C THR A 19 -23.55 24.20 -29.92
N CYS A 20 -23.67 23.06 -29.20
CA CYS A 20 -24.89 22.35 -28.73
C CYS A 20 -25.80 21.63 -29.78
N ALA A 21 -26.48 20.50 -29.52
CA ALA A 21 -27.05 19.97 -28.27
C ALA A 21 -27.54 18.50 -28.39
N GLY A 22 -27.58 17.77 -27.25
CA GLY A 22 -28.56 16.73 -26.89
C GLY A 22 -28.59 15.41 -27.70
N PRO A 23 -29.41 14.40 -27.31
CA PRO A 23 -30.46 14.37 -26.26
C PRO A 23 -30.22 13.27 -25.20
N SER A 24 -31.00 12.93 -24.16
CA SER A 24 -32.05 13.50 -23.28
C SER A 24 -32.67 12.31 -22.49
N GLY A 25 -33.10 12.47 -21.22
CA GLY A 25 -33.87 11.42 -20.51
C GLY A 25 -33.69 11.44 -18.99
N ALA A 26 -34.23 12.40 -18.23
CA ALA A 26 -35.65 12.61 -17.87
C ALA A 26 -36.13 11.82 -16.64
N ASN A 27 -36.33 12.52 -15.51
CA ASN A 27 -37.43 12.32 -14.57
C ASN A 27 -37.56 13.54 -13.64
N ASP A 28 -38.77 14.09 -13.52
CA ASP A 28 -39.13 15.21 -12.63
C ASP A 28 -39.76 14.70 -11.33
N ALA A 29 -39.63 15.44 -10.21
CA ALA A 29 -40.73 16.29 -9.70
C ALA A 29 -40.58 16.78 -8.22
N VAL A 30 -41.27 17.90 -7.93
CA VAL A 30 -41.71 18.44 -6.60
C VAL A 30 -40.63 19.11 -5.71
N PRO A 31 -40.91 20.24 -5.00
CA PRO A 31 -41.44 21.51 -5.49
C PRO A 31 -40.64 22.75 -5.01
N SER A 32 -40.87 23.91 -5.63
CA SER A 32 -40.38 25.22 -5.16
C SER A 32 -41.33 25.88 -4.16
N ASP A 33 -40.83 26.48 -3.08
CA ASP A 33 -41.37 27.72 -2.46
C ASP A 33 -40.48 28.22 -1.28
N VAL A 34 -39.54 29.14 -1.56
CA VAL A 34 -38.96 30.04 -0.53
C VAL A 34 -38.81 31.46 -1.09
N VAL A 35 -39.25 32.43 -0.31
CA VAL A 35 -39.23 33.86 -0.62
C VAL A 35 -37.82 34.44 -0.42
N VAL A 36 -37.22 35.00 -1.47
CA VAL A 36 -36.01 35.83 -1.33
C VAL A 36 -36.40 37.27 -1.03
N GLY A 37 -36.11 37.71 0.19
CA GLY A 37 -36.18 39.12 0.59
C GLY A 37 -34.98 39.90 0.03
N THR A 38 -35.23 41.15 -0.38
CA THR A 38 -34.20 42.10 -0.82
C THR A 38 -33.59 42.82 0.38
N ASP A 39 -32.26 42.94 0.44
CA ASP A 39 -31.54 44.24 0.50
C ASP A 39 -30.03 44.07 0.76
N ALA A 40 -29.27 45.10 0.33
CA ALA A 40 -27.82 45.34 0.39
C ALA A 40 -27.00 44.87 -0.83
N ALA A 41 -26.06 45.64 -1.40
CA ALA A 41 -25.70 47.06 -1.38
C ALA A 41 -24.52 47.19 -2.39
N ASP A 42 -24.34 48.36 -3.03
CA ASP A 42 -23.40 48.54 -4.15
C ASP A 42 -21.93 48.13 -3.87
N ALA A 43 -21.33 47.40 -4.83
CA ALA A 43 -19.89 47.39 -5.07
C ALA A 43 -19.62 47.72 -6.55
N THR A 44 -18.92 48.82 -6.80
CA THR A 44 -18.75 49.42 -8.13
C THR A 44 -17.78 48.66 -9.03
N SER A 45 -18.06 48.65 -10.33
CA SER A 45 -17.25 47.99 -11.36
C SER A 45 -15.84 48.58 -11.55
N CYS A 46 -14.81 47.73 -11.50
CA CYS A 46 -13.48 48.07 -12.03
C CYS A 46 -13.54 48.23 -13.57
N PRO A 47 -12.83 49.21 -14.16
CA PRO A 47 -12.70 49.33 -15.62
C PRO A 47 -12.01 48.11 -16.26
N SER A 48 -12.30 47.86 -17.54
CA SER A 48 -11.77 46.69 -18.28
C SER A 48 -10.24 46.66 -18.30
N GLY A 49 -9.65 45.66 -17.65
CA GLY A 49 -8.20 45.43 -17.56
C GLY A 49 -7.66 45.27 -16.13
N LEU A 50 -8.49 45.52 -15.11
CA LEU A 50 -8.15 45.37 -13.69
C LEU A 50 -9.02 44.29 -13.01
N VAL A 51 -8.52 43.70 -11.93
CA VAL A 51 -9.25 42.71 -11.09
C VAL A 51 -9.43 43.25 -9.65
N PRO A 52 -10.51 42.89 -8.92
CA PRO A 52 -10.72 43.32 -7.54
C PRO A 52 -9.86 42.52 -6.55
N TRP A 53 -9.35 43.17 -5.51
CA TRP A 53 -8.63 42.55 -4.38
C TRP A 53 -9.37 42.90 -3.07
N PRO A 54 -9.30 42.09 -1.98
CA PRO A 54 -10.07 42.35 -0.76
C PRO A 54 -9.49 43.60 -0.06
N GLY A 55 -10.26 44.69 -0.11
CA GLY A 55 -9.81 46.02 0.28
C GLY A 55 -10.39 47.15 -0.60
N GLY A 56 -10.88 46.84 -1.80
CA GLY A 56 -11.67 47.77 -2.62
C GLY A 56 -10.87 48.61 -3.63
N GLU A 57 -9.60 48.30 -3.89
CA GLU A 57 -8.80 48.89 -4.97
C GLU A 57 -8.61 47.91 -6.14
N CYS A 58 -8.50 48.42 -7.37
CA CYS A 58 -8.40 47.64 -8.61
C CYS A 58 -6.94 47.57 -9.11
N ALA A 59 -6.39 46.37 -9.37
CA ALA A 59 -4.99 46.16 -9.78
C ALA A 59 -4.84 45.60 -11.22
N PRO A 60 -3.74 45.92 -11.96
CA PRO A 60 -3.57 45.58 -13.37
C PRO A 60 -3.12 44.13 -13.64
N ARG A 61 -3.66 43.56 -14.73
CA ARG A 61 -3.38 42.20 -15.19
C ARG A 61 -1.98 42.08 -15.83
N VAL A 62 -1.20 41.07 -15.41
CA VAL A 62 0.12 40.73 -15.98
C VAL A 62 0.00 39.43 -16.77
N ASP A 63 0.30 39.45 -18.07
CA ASP A 63 0.18 38.28 -18.95
C ASP A 63 1.56 37.75 -19.43
N LYS A 64 1.85 36.51 -19.03
CA LYS A 64 2.70 35.47 -19.67
C LYS A 64 4.22 35.64 -19.86
N CYS A 65 4.95 34.66 -19.31
CA CYS A 65 6.21 34.13 -19.88
C CYS A 65 5.92 33.03 -20.94
N PRO A 66 6.84 32.76 -21.89
CA PRO A 66 6.64 31.76 -22.95
C PRO A 66 7.18 30.35 -22.61
N ASN A 67 6.58 29.33 -23.22
CA ASN A 67 6.98 27.91 -23.15
C ASN A 67 8.22 27.63 -24.04
N PRO A 68 9.14 26.71 -23.67
CA PRO A 68 10.38 26.48 -24.42
C PRO A 68 10.50 25.07 -25.05
N TRP A 69 9.75 24.78 -26.11
CA TRP A 69 10.02 23.59 -26.96
C TRP A 69 9.85 23.89 -28.45
N GLU A 70 10.69 23.22 -29.26
CA GLU A 70 10.77 23.15 -30.75
C GLU A 70 11.77 24.07 -31.53
N LEU A 71 12.49 23.39 -32.45
CA LEU A 71 13.31 23.86 -33.58
C LEU A 71 14.78 24.32 -33.30
N PRO A 72 15.72 24.24 -34.27
CA PRO A 72 16.28 22.97 -34.79
C PRO A 72 17.82 22.99 -34.92
N VAL A 73 18.50 21.83 -34.98
CA VAL A 73 19.97 21.75 -35.09
C VAL A 73 20.46 21.36 -36.49
N LEU A 74 21.43 22.11 -37.03
CA LEU A 74 22.24 21.71 -38.19
C LEU A 74 23.66 22.33 -38.14
N SER A 75 24.67 21.53 -37.71
CA SER A 75 26.12 21.67 -38.03
C SER A 75 26.87 22.95 -37.55
N THR A 76 28.17 22.97 -37.18
CA THR A 76 29.33 22.04 -37.25
C THR A 76 30.43 22.47 -36.25
N ALA A 77 31.42 21.58 -36.03
CA ALA A 77 32.84 21.85 -35.66
C ALA A 77 33.29 21.88 -34.16
N GLU A 78 33.98 20.80 -33.79
CA GLU A 78 35.31 20.70 -33.12
C GLU A 78 35.70 21.61 -31.91
N GLY A 79 36.03 20.96 -30.78
CA GLY A 79 36.92 21.52 -29.74
C GLY A 79 36.44 21.32 -28.29
N PRO A 80 37.21 20.67 -27.39
CA PRO A 80 36.71 20.29 -26.06
C PRO A 80 37.01 21.34 -24.99
N LEU A 81 36.01 21.74 -24.18
CA LEU A 81 36.23 22.39 -22.87
C LEU A 81 35.05 22.18 -21.91
N ILE A 82 35.43 21.71 -20.73
CA ILE A 82 34.82 21.68 -19.39
C ILE A 82 33.63 22.64 -19.14
N GLY A 83 32.59 22.09 -18.48
CA GLY A 83 31.42 22.78 -17.92
C GLY A 83 30.17 21.89 -18.11
N GLY A 84 29.38 21.52 -17.10
CA GLY A 84 29.19 22.12 -15.78
C GLY A 84 27.71 22.48 -15.64
N GLY A 85 26.87 21.51 -15.25
CA GLY A 85 25.43 21.66 -15.19
C GLY A 85 24.79 20.64 -14.26
N CYS A 86 24.47 21.06 -13.05
CA CYS A 86 23.85 20.21 -12.04
C CYS A 86 22.33 20.13 -12.24
N VAL A 87 21.79 18.92 -12.17
CA VAL A 87 20.38 18.66 -11.86
C VAL A 87 20.29 18.41 -10.36
N ALA A 88 19.31 19.02 -9.67
CA ALA A 88 19.14 18.85 -8.24
C ALA A 88 18.56 17.46 -7.92
N ILE A 89 19.22 16.74 -7.00
CA ILE A 89 18.74 15.52 -6.35
C ILE A 89 18.86 15.76 -4.84
N GLY A 90 17.91 15.23 -4.06
CA GLY A 90 17.85 15.35 -2.60
C GLY A 90 19.05 14.73 -1.85
N PRO A 91 19.09 14.90 -0.52
CA PRO A 91 20.33 14.75 0.25
C PRO A 91 20.83 13.29 0.31
N ARG A 92 22.06 13.08 -0.15
CA ARG A 92 22.90 11.92 0.22
C ARG A 92 24.22 12.41 0.77
N ALA A 93 24.73 11.73 1.79
CA ALA A 93 26.00 12.04 2.45
C ALA A 93 27.18 12.00 1.46
N CYS A 94 28.18 12.85 1.71
CA CYS A 94 29.36 13.02 0.85
C CYS A 94 30.32 11.82 0.94
N PRO A 95 30.57 11.05 -0.13
CA PRO A 95 31.45 9.88 -0.08
C PRO A 95 32.80 10.19 -0.77
N LYS A 96 33.78 10.72 -0.02
CA LYS A 96 35.21 10.75 -0.40
C LYS A 96 36.10 11.18 0.78
N LEU A 97 36.75 10.21 1.41
CA LEU A 97 37.83 10.43 2.40
C LEU A 97 39.02 9.49 2.09
N TRP A 98 39.60 9.64 0.89
CA TRP A 98 40.94 9.10 0.56
C TRP A 98 41.53 9.76 -0.70
N ASP A 99 41.70 11.08 -0.66
CA ASP A 99 42.64 11.79 -1.55
C ASP A 99 43.17 13.06 -0.85
N PRO A 100 44.46 13.14 -0.46
CA PRO A 100 44.99 14.26 0.31
C PRO A 100 45.39 15.50 -0.52
N GLU A 101 45.13 15.55 -1.84
CA GLU A 101 45.53 16.68 -2.70
C GLU A 101 44.37 17.35 -3.49
N ALA A 102 43.11 17.17 -3.08
CA ALA A 102 41.93 17.75 -3.77
C ALA A 102 41.27 18.93 -3.02
N ASP A 103 41.52 20.16 -3.47
CA ASP A 103 40.81 21.40 -3.06
C ASP A 103 39.37 21.43 -3.63
N VAL A 104 38.34 21.39 -2.77
CA VAL A 104 36.94 21.73 -3.13
C VAL A 104 36.18 22.31 -1.92
N ASP A 105 35.47 23.42 -2.13
CA ASP A 105 34.59 24.05 -1.13
C ASP A 105 33.38 23.17 -0.73
N CYS A 106 33.02 23.18 0.57
CA CYS A 106 31.73 22.69 1.06
C CYS A 106 30.76 23.85 1.31
N GLU A 107 29.49 23.72 0.91
CA GLU A 107 28.48 24.77 1.19
C GLU A 107 28.02 24.79 2.66
N PRO A 108 27.58 25.95 3.19
CA PRO A 108 27.34 26.12 4.62
C PRO A 108 25.97 25.59 5.04
N GLY A 109 25.95 24.35 5.53
CA GLY A 109 24.76 23.74 6.13
C GLY A 109 25.03 22.69 7.23
N GLN A 110 26.30 22.46 7.63
CA GLN A 110 26.69 21.39 8.57
C GLN A 110 27.69 21.85 9.66
N LEU A 111 27.74 23.15 9.98
CA LEU A 111 28.68 23.69 10.98
C LEU A 111 27.94 24.35 12.14
N MET A 112 28.42 24.12 13.37
CA MET A 112 28.03 24.91 14.54
C MET A 112 28.76 26.25 14.52
N GLU A 113 28.00 27.34 14.48
CA GLU A 113 28.52 28.71 14.46
C GLU A 113 29.13 29.07 15.84
N TYR A 114 30.37 29.56 15.85
CA TYR A 114 31.12 29.81 17.08
C TYR A 114 30.69 31.12 17.78
N ASP A 115 30.10 31.02 18.97
CA ASP A 115 29.56 32.17 19.72
C ASP A 115 30.62 32.96 20.53
N GLY A 116 31.88 32.53 20.48
CA GLY A 116 33.00 33.11 21.23
C GLY A 116 33.35 32.41 22.55
N ASN A 117 32.63 31.34 22.93
CA ASN A 117 32.99 30.45 24.04
C ASN A 117 33.73 29.21 23.53
N ALA A 118 34.71 28.70 24.28
CA ALA A 118 35.51 27.54 23.88
C ALA A 118 34.64 26.33 23.43
N CYS A 119 35.04 25.67 22.34
CA CYS A 119 34.29 24.56 21.75
C CYS A 119 33.97 23.44 22.77
N PRO A 120 32.82 22.75 22.62
CA PRO A 120 32.46 21.60 23.45
C PRO A 120 33.53 20.50 23.45
N GLU A 121 33.60 19.73 24.53
CA GLU A 121 34.55 18.62 24.67
C GLU A 121 34.32 17.59 23.53
N GLY A 122 35.39 17.31 22.77
CA GLY A 122 35.32 16.51 21.54
C GLY A 122 35.29 17.31 20.22
N PHE A 123 35.25 18.65 20.28
CA PHE A 123 35.32 19.53 19.12
C PHE A 123 36.53 20.48 19.20
N VAL A 124 37.13 20.80 18.06
CA VAL A 124 38.19 21.81 17.91
C VAL A 124 37.71 22.97 17.06
N LEU A 125 38.27 24.14 17.31
CA LEU A 125 37.99 25.35 16.54
C LEU A 125 38.68 25.28 15.17
N THR A 126 38.01 25.72 14.12
CA THR A 126 38.61 25.86 12.78
C THR A 126 39.71 26.93 12.76
N ASP A 127 40.67 26.81 11.82
CA ASP A 127 41.84 27.71 11.71
C ASP A 127 41.49 29.19 11.49
N ASP A 128 40.25 29.48 11.09
CA ASP A 128 39.68 30.82 10.88
C ASP A 128 38.84 31.35 12.07
N GLU A 129 38.76 30.59 13.17
CA GLU A 129 38.01 30.88 14.40
C GLU A 129 36.48 31.02 14.25
N VAL A 130 35.87 30.48 13.18
CA VAL A 130 34.43 30.70 12.88
C VAL A 130 33.51 29.51 13.23
N ALA A 131 34.03 28.28 13.32
CA ALA A 131 33.23 27.08 13.60
C ALA A 131 33.94 26.08 14.52
N CYS A 132 33.16 25.25 15.21
CA CYS A 132 33.65 24.07 15.95
C CYS A 132 33.41 22.79 15.12
N ILE A 133 34.47 22.03 14.84
CA ILE A 133 34.41 20.75 14.11
C ILE A 133 34.79 19.57 15.02
N PRO A 134 34.19 18.38 14.87
CA PRO A 134 34.50 17.22 15.72
C PRO A 134 35.94 16.75 15.52
N PHE A 135 36.66 16.53 16.61
CA PHE A 135 38.05 16.11 16.61
C PHE A 135 38.19 14.60 16.86
N PHE A 136 38.73 13.91 15.86
CA PHE A 136 39.22 12.54 15.97
C PHE A 136 40.75 12.60 15.94
N ALA A 137 41.41 11.88 16.84
CA ALA A 137 42.87 11.99 17.02
C ALA A 137 43.65 11.63 15.74
N GLU A 138 44.71 12.39 15.44
CA GLU A 138 45.49 12.32 14.18
C GLU A 138 46.13 10.94 13.88
N ASP A 139 46.22 10.06 14.88
CA ASP A 139 46.90 8.76 14.82
C ASP A 139 45.91 7.57 14.67
N GLY A 140 44.74 7.78 14.06
CA GLY A 140 43.55 6.90 14.07
C GLY A 140 43.71 5.43 13.62
N VAL A 141 44.41 4.61 14.40
CA VAL A 141 44.53 3.14 14.26
C VAL A 141 44.15 2.49 15.60
N CYS A 142 42.87 2.21 15.78
CA CYS A 142 42.40 1.37 16.89
C CYS A 142 42.69 -0.12 16.61
N GLY A 143 42.74 -0.95 17.65
CA GLY A 143 42.99 -2.38 17.51
C GLY A 143 41.84 -3.11 16.79
N GLU A 144 42.09 -4.36 16.37
CA GLU A 144 41.18 -5.22 15.58
C GLU A 144 39.81 -5.52 16.24
N ASN A 145 39.57 -5.04 17.47
CA ASN A 145 38.31 -5.13 18.21
C ASN A 145 37.98 -3.83 18.99
N GLU A 146 38.46 -2.66 18.52
CA GLU A 146 38.24 -1.38 19.18
C GLU A 146 37.78 -0.29 18.19
N ILE A 147 36.88 0.60 18.61
CA ILE A 147 36.37 1.72 17.79
C ILE A 147 36.85 3.09 18.32
N PRO A 148 37.15 4.08 17.45
CA PRO A 148 37.47 5.44 17.89
C PRO A 148 36.26 6.13 18.54
N VAL A 149 36.49 6.91 19.60
CA VAL A 149 35.45 7.72 20.27
C VAL A 149 35.72 9.23 20.15
N LEU A 150 34.65 10.03 20.08
CA LEU A 150 34.72 11.49 20.09
C LEU A 150 35.47 11.98 21.34
N GLY A 151 36.41 12.91 21.19
CA GLY A 151 37.30 13.36 22.27
C GLY A 151 38.61 12.57 22.42
N GLY A 152 38.76 11.46 21.69
CA GLY A 152 40.02 10.72 21.55
C GLY A 152 40.12 9.50 22.45
N GLY A 153 40.48 8.37 21.84
CA GLY A 153 40.61 7.06 22.49
C GLY A 153 40.03 5.95 21.62
N CYS A 154 40.24 4.70 22.04
CA CYS A 154 39.68 3.50 21.41
C CYS A 154 38.87 2.72 22.47
N GLN A 155 37.66 2.29 22.12
CA GLN A 155 36.76 1.53 23.00
C GLN A 155 36.63 0.09 22.51
N ALA A 156 36.91 -0.88 23.38
CA ALA A 156 36.82 -2.30 23.05
C ALA A 156 35.36 -2.79 22.90
N VAL A 157 35.13 -3.61 21.87
CA VAL A 157 33.85 -4.29 21.59
C VAL A 157 33.82 -5.63 22.34
N GLY A 158 32.69 -5.96 22.97
CA GLY A 158 32.55 -7.18 23.79
C GLY A 158 32.37 -8.47 22.97
N PRO A 159 32.77 -9.64 23.48
CA PRO A 159 32.81 -10.89 22.72
C PRO A 159 31.45 -11.56 22.46
N ASP A 160 30.35 -11.06 23.03
CA ASP A 160 29.03 -11.71 22.99
C ASP A 160 28.20 -11.36 21.73
N TRP A 161 28.83 -10.76 20.71
CA TRP A 161 28.18 -10.20 19.50
C TRP A 161 28.47 -10.98 18.21
N TYR A 162 28.98 -12.22 18.30
CA TYR A 162 29.35 -13.01 17.13
C TYR A 162 28.85 -14.46 17.25
N ASP A 163 27.75 -14.78 16.58
CA ASP A 163 27.33 -16.16 16.31
C ASP A 163 27.83 -16.57 14.90
N PRO A 164 28.84 -17.46 14.80
CA PRO A 164 29.39 -17.89 13.52
C PRO A 164 28.52 -18.91 12.76
N GLU A 165 27.36 -19.33 13.28
CA GLU A 165 26.47 -20.32 12.62
C GLU A 165 25.23 -19.69 11.93
N ALA A 166 25.06 -18.35 11.96
CA ALA A 166 23.97 -17.67 11.26
C ALA A 166 24.17 -17.69 9.72
N PRO A 167 23.15 -18.08 8.91
CA PRO A 167 23.31 -18.25 7.45
C PRO A 167 23.61 -16.97 6.64
N ASN A 168 23.37 -15.78 7.21
CA ASN A 168 23.61 -14.48 6.58
C ASN A 168 24.40 -13.59 7.56
N GLY A 169 25.66 -13.31 7.26
CA GLY A 169 26.54 -12.49 8.10
C GLY A 169 26.22 -10.99 8.02
N GLY A 170 25.10 -10.58 8.62
CA GLY A 170 24.69 -9.18 8.75
C GLY A 170 25.23 -8.51 10.02
N LEU A 171 25.70 -7.28 9.89
CA LEU A 171 25.98 -6.38 11.02
C LEU A 171 24.70 -5.66 11.42
N ASP A 172 24.14 -5.97 12.58
CA ASP A 172 23.12 -5.11 13.20
C ASP A 172 23.77 -3.81 13.71
N VAL A 173 23.29 -2.69 13.20
CA VAL A 173 23.75 -1.35 13.59
C VAL A 173 22.66 -0.69 14.42
N PRO A 174 22.85 -0.43 15.72
CA PRO A 174 21.85 0.26 16.52
C PRO A 174 21.79 1.75 16.16
N TYR A 175 20.58 2.22 15.85
CA TYR A 175 20.29 3.65 15.73
C TYR A 175 20.55 4.38 17.06
N PHE A 176 21.05 5.62 16.97
CA PHE A 176 21.16 6.53 18.12
C PHE A 176 19.82 7.25 18.34
N ASP A 177 19.16 6.98 19.47
CA ASP A 177 18.09 7.81 20.05
C ASP A 177 18.17 7.72 21.58
N GLU A 178 18.02 8.86 22.29
CA GLU A 178 18.37 8.99 23.73
C GLU A 178 17.27 8.56 24.73
N CYS A 179 16.30 7.72 24.34
CA CYS A 179 15.41 7.03 25.28
C CYS A 179 15.31 5.53 24.95
N GLY A 180 15.28 4.68 25.99
CA GLY A 180 15.21 3.22 25.83
C GLY A 180 13.86 2.73 25.27
N PRO A 181 13.76 1.45 24.86
CA PRO A 181 12.53 0.90 24.28
C PRO A 181 11.30 1.08 25.18
N GLY A 182 10.23 1.69 24.64
CA GLY A 182 9.00 2.02 25.38
C GLY A 182 9.03 3.36 26.14
N LEU A 183 10.07 4.18 25.93
CA LEU A 183 10.20 5.52 26.49
C LEU A 183 10.20 6.60 25.39
N LEU A 184 9.40 7.65 25.57
CA LEU A 184 9.35 8.82 24.69
C LEU A 184 10.17 9.97 25.30
N ALA A 185 11.07 10.57 24.51
CA ALA A 185 11.74 11.82 24.88
C ALA A 185 10.77 13.01 24.77
N LEU A 186 10.61 13.78 25.85
CA LEU A 186 9.88 15.04 25.87
C LEU A 186 10.79 16.22 25.50
N GLU A 187 10.24 17.21 24.78
CA GLU A 187 10.83 18.55 24.65
C GLU A 187 10.96 19.18 26.06
N GLY A 188 12.15 19.04 26.66
CA GLY A 188 12.38 19.36 28.07
C GLY A 188 13.36 18.42 28.78
N GLY A 189 13.73 17.28 28.17
CA GLY A 189 14.81 16.41 28.66
C GLY A 189 14.35 15.35 29.68
N GLY A 190 13.18 14.74 29.46
CA GLY A 190 12.70 13.61 30.25
C GLY A 190 12.17 12.47 29.36
N CYS A 191 12.38 11.22 29.79
CA CYS A 191 11.81 10.04 29.15
C CYS A 191 10.50 9.61 29.86
N VAL A 192 9.39 9.45 29.15
CA VAL A 192 8.10 8.97 29.70
C VAL A 192 7.77 7.57 29.18
N GLN A 193 7.31 6.68 30.06
CA GLN A 193 6.85 5.33 29.70
C GLN A 193 5.49 5.40 29.00
N VAL A 194 5.43 4.94 27.74
CA VAL A 194 4.24 5.06 26.89
C VAL A 194 3.63 3.69 26.59
N GLY A 195 2.42 3.46 27.11
CA GLY A 195 1.53 2.38 26.68
C GLY A 195 2.01 0.95 26.97
N PRO A 196 1.21 -0.05 26.56
CA PRO A 196 1.66 -1.44 26.53
C PRO A 196 2.86 -1.56 25.58
N ARG A 197 3.83 -2.42 25.91
CA ARG A 197 5.04 -2.60 25.10
C ARG A 197 4.66 -2.97 23.67
N ALA A 198 5.03 -2.12 22.72
CA ALA A 198 4.88 -2.39 21.28
C ALA A 198 5.45 -3.79 20.98
N CYS A 199 4.58 -4.67 20.47
CA CYS A 199 4.76 -6.12 20.37
C CYS A 199 6.09 -6.47 19.66
N PRO A 200 7.18 -6.85 20.38
CA PRO A 200 8.54 -6.88 19.79
C PRO A 200 8.75 -8.01 18.77
N LYS A 201 7.72 -8.85 18.57
CA LYS A 201 7.70 -10.01 17.67
C LYS A 201 6.87 -9.79 16.40
N LEU A 202 6.48 -8.55 16.09
CA LEU A 202 5.70 -8.20 14.90
C LEU A 202 6.31 -8.68 13.57
N TRP A 203 7.61 -9.03 13.54
CA TRP A 203 8.34 -9.41 12.34
C TRP A 203 8.68 -10.90 12.20
N ASP A 204 7.96 -11.79 12.90
CA ASP A 204 7.94 -13.22 12.54
C ASP A 204 6.72 -13.48 11.61
N PRO A 205 6.90 -13.50 10.27
CA PRO A 205 5.77 -13.60 9.33
C PRO A 205 5.05 -14.95 9.41
N ASP A 206 5.71 -15.99 9.92
CA ASP A 206 5.15 -17.34 10.07
C ASP A 206 4.53 -17.58 11.46
N ALA A 207 4.65 -16.63 12.39
CA ALA A 207 3.99 -16.71 13.68
C ALA A 207 2.52 -16.24 13.58
N ASP A 208 1.61 -17.05 14.12
CA ASP A 208 0.35 -16.57 14.69
C ASP A 208 0.72 -15.69 15.90
N VAL A 209 1.10 -14.44 15.65
CA VAL A 209 1.35 -13.44 16.69
C VAL A 209 0.02 -12.98 17.23
N ASP A 210 -0.54 -13.79 18.12
CA ASP A 210 -1.45 -13.30 19.14
C ASP A 210 -0.65 -12.29 19.98
N CYS A 211 -0.71 -11.00 19.59
CA CYS A 211 -0.23 -9.89 20.41
C CYS A 211 -1.21 -9.72 21.58
N ASP A 212 -1.22 -10.74 22.43
CA ASP A 212 -1.71 -10.68 23.80
C ASP A 212 -0.98 -9.50 24.45
N VAL A 213 -1.74 -8.48 24.85
CA VAL A 213 -1.23 -7.14 25.19
C VAL A 213 -0.64 -7.18 26.61
N GLY A 214 0.39 -8.02 26.78
CA GLY A 214 0.77 -8.65 28.04
C GLY A 214 1.51 -7.79 29.07
N ASP A 215 1.47 -6.47 28.94
CA ASP A 215 1.99 -5.50 29.91
C ASP A 215 1.07 -4.26 29.96
N VAL A 216 -0.23 -4.48 30.20
CA VAL A 216 -1.14 -3.37 30.57
C VAL A 216 -0.69 -2.80 31.91
N LEU A 217 -0.51 -1.48 31.98
CA LEU A 217 -0.17 -0.80 33.23
C LEU A 217 -1.28 -1.06 34.26
N PRO A 218 -0.93 -1.37 35.54
CA PRO A 218 -1.94 -1.64 36.55
C PRO A 218 -2.86 -0.44 36.68
N CYS A 219 -4.16 -0.69 36.69
CA CYS A 219 -5.15 0.38 36.66
C CYS A 219 -4.99 1.36 37.84
N PRO A 220 -5.25 2.67 37.62
CA PRO A 220 -5.23 3.66 38.69
C PRO A 220 -6.16 3.26 39.85
N GLU A 221 -5.90 3.78 41.04
CA GLU A 221 -6.73 3.48 42.21
C GLU A 221 -8.20 3.90 41.95
N GLY A 222 -9.13 2.99 42.21
CA GLY A 222 -10.56 3.14 41.88
C GLY A 222 -10.95 2.75 40.44
N TRP A 223 -10.00 2.42 39.58
CA TRP A 223 -10.28 1.91 38.25
C TRP A 223 -10.16 0.39 38.23
N THR A 224 -11.08 -0.29 37.53
CA THR A 224 -11.03 -1.73 37.35
C THR A 224 -10.68 -2.06 35.92
N GLU A 225 -9.80 -3.04 35.72
CA GLU A 225 -9.51 -3.61 34.41
C GLU A 225 -10.80 -4.04 33.69
N SER A 226 -10.90 -3.75 32.40
CA SER A 226 -12.04 -4.08 31.54
C SER A 226 -12.20 -5.60 31.37
N GLU A 227 -13.37 -6.07 30.93
CA GLU A 227 -13.61 -7.52 30.72
C GLU A 227 -12.65 -8.16 29.70
N ASP A 228 -12.08 -7.37 28.79
CA ASP A 228 -11.10 -7.78 27.79
C ASP A 228 -9.64 -7.47 28.18
N GLY A 229 -9.37 -6.97 29.39
CA GLY A 229 -8.02 -6.65 29.89
C GLY A 229 -7.38 -5.38 29.30
N MET A 230 -7.94 -4.82 28.23
CA MET A 230 -7.25 -3.83 27.38
C MET A 230 -7.14 -2.43 27.97
N TYR A 231 -7.99 -2.06 28.93
CA TYR A 231 -8.04 -0.72 29.49
C TYR A 231 -8.64 -0.71 30.91
N CYS A 232 -8.62 0.47 31.52
CA CYS A 232 -9.15 0.70 32.84
C CYS A 232 -10.53 1.34 32.73
N ASP A 233 -11.52 0.72 33.37
CA ASP A 233 -12.90 1.16 33.45
C ASP A 233 -13.20 1.65 34.89
N PRO A 234 -13.43 2.95 35.10
CA PRO A 234 -13.70 3.53 36.40
C PRO A 234 -15.12 3.22 36.82
N LYS A 235 -15.27 2.61 38.00
CA LYS A 235 -16.58 2.37 38.58
C LYS A 235 -17.10 3.64 39.24
N TYR A 236 -18.38 3.92 39.02
CA TYR A 236 -19.12 5.03 39.62
C TYR A 236 -20.46 4.50 40.15
N GLY A 237 -20.89 4.99 41.31
CA GLY A 237 -22.23 4.77 41.82
C GLY A 237 -23.26 5.69 41.14
N GLU A 238 -24.50 5.20 40.98
CA GLU A 238 -25.67 6.08 40.85
C GLU A 238 -25.95 6.69 42.23
N CYS A 239 -25.66 7.98 42.40
CA CYS A 239 -25.69 8.65 43.70
C CYS A 239 -26.93 9.51 43.91
N GLY A 240 -27.33 9.68 45.17
CA GLY A 240 -28.50 10.47 45.53
C GLY A 240 -28.29 11.99 45.36
N PRO A 241 -29.36 12.79 45.53
CA PRO A 241 -29.23 14.23 45.69
C PRO A 241 -28.30 14.57 46.88
N GLY A 242 -27.33 15.44 46.67
CA GLY A 242 -26.31 15.81 47.68
C GLY A 242 -25.17 14.79 47.83
N GLU A 243 -25.16 13.73 47.02
CA GLU A 243 -24.10 12.74 46.97
C GLU A 243 -23.36 12.81 45.63
N ARG A 244 -22.03 12.81 45.72
CA ARG A 244 -21.10 12.69 44.59
C ARG A 244 -20.64 11.25 44.42
N SER A 245 -20.37 10.86 43.18
CA SER A 245 -19.84 9.56 42.82
C SER A 245 -18.33 9.51 43.00
N LEU A 246 -17.82 8.47 43.65
CA LEU A 246 -16.39 8.27 43.84
C LEU A 246 -15.78 7.43 42.72
N VAL A 247 -14.56 7.77 42.30
CA VAL A 247 -13.70 6.91 41.49
C VAL A 247 -13.41 5.63 42.27
N GLY A 248 -13.89 4.47 41.80
CA GLY A 248 -13.90 3.22 42.57
C GLY A 248 -15.29 2.69 42.87
N GLY A 249 -16.30 3.53 42.68
CA GLY A 249 -17.70 3.24 42.95
C GLY A 249 -18.09 3.54 44.40
N GLY A 250 -19.39 3.55 44.62
CA GLY A 250 -19.96 4.12 45.83
C GLY A 250 -20.22 5.62 45.69
N CYS A 251 -20.73 6.20 46.76
CA CYS A 251 -21.21 7.57 46.82
C CYS A 251 -20.74 8.20 48.12
N GLU A 252 -20.21 9.42 48.04
CA GLU A 252 -19.87 10.24 49.17
C GLU A 252 -20.85 11.40 49.27
N ARG A 253 -21.27 11.74 50.49
CA ARG A 253 -22.15 12.88 50.70
C ARG A 253 -21.31 14.15 50.83
N VAL A 254 -21.65 15.17 50.03
CA VAL A 254 -20.86 16.41 49.96
C VAL A 254 -21.20 17.39 51.08
N VAL A 255 -22.41 17.35 51.63
CA VAL A 255 -22.75 18.13 52.82
C VAL A 255 -23.62 17.33 53.79
N PRO A 256 -23.45 17.48 55.12
CA PRO A 256 -24.17 16.67 56.11
C PRO A 256 -25.69 16.85 56.04
N LEU A 257 -26.44 15.75 56.22
CA LEU A 257 -27.89 15.82 56.42
C LEU A 257 -28.22 16.39 57.80
N ALA A 258 -29.49 16.78 58.01
CA ALA A 258 -29.94 17.35 59.28
C ALA A 258 -29.76 16.38 60.48
N GLU A 259 -29.76 15.07 60.24
CA GLU A 259 -29.42 14.02 61.20
C GLU A 259 -27.91 13.87 61.47
N ASP A 260 -27.06 14.18 60.49
CA ASP A 260 -25.59 14.04 60.58
C ASP A 260 -24.97 15.21 61.36
N CYS A 261 -25.57 16.40 61.29
CA CYS A 261 -25.02 17.61 61.91
C CYS A 261 -24.87 17.53 63.44
N PRO A 262 -23.82 18.13 64.03
CA PRO A 262 -23.48 18.05 65.46
C PRO A 262 -24.66 18.26 66.45
N PRO A 263 -24.70 17.50 67.56
CA PRO A 263 -25.73 17.64 68.58
C PRO A 263 -25.46 18.84 69.50
N GLY A 264 -25.83 20.05 69.05
CA GLY A 264 -25.68 21.27 69.83
C GLY A 264 -26.54 22.45 69.31
N PRO A 265 -26.64 23.55 70.08
CA PRO A 265 -27.23 24.80 69.61
C PRO A 265 -26.28 25.63 68.72
N PHE A 266 -24.99 25.28 68.69
CA PHE A 266 -23.90 25.94 67.95
C PHE A 266 -22.87 24.88 67.55
N PRO A 267 -22.03 25.11 66.52
CA PRO A 267 -20.88 24.26 66.24
C PRO A 267 -19.88 24.25 67.41
N GLU A 268 -18.97 23.28 67.40
CA GLU A 268 -17.88 23.22 68.38
C GLU A 268 -16.94 24.42 68.19
N VAL A 269 -16.41 24.95 69.31
CA VAL A 269 -15.46 26.07 69.28
C VAL A 269 -14.11 25.53 68.78
N PRO A 270 -13.54 26.03 67.67
CA PRO A 270 -12.26 25.53 67.17
C PRO A 270 -11.15 25.62 68.21
N GLU A 271 -10.23 24.65 68.22
CA GLU A 271 -9.17 24.61 69.23
C GLU A 271 -8.25 25.85 69.09
N GLY A 272 -8.20 26.66 70.15
CA GLY A 272 -7.44 27.91 70.16
C GLY A 272 -8.20 29.16 69.67
N ALA A 273 -9.47 29.05 69.26
CA ALA A 273 -10.29 30.19 68.88
C ALA A 273 -10.41 31.23 70.01
N THR A 274 -10.03 32.47 69.73
CA THR A 274 -10.29 33.62 70.59
C THR A 274 -11.44 34.47 70.03
N ASP A 275 -11.97 35.35 70.89
CA ASP A 275 -12.95 36.37 70.52
C ASP A 275 -14.19 35.79 69.83
N VAL A 276 -14.71 34.71 70.42
CA VAL A 276 -15.89 33.96 69.95
C VAL A 276 -17.18 34.71 70.29
N VAL A 277 -18.04 34.91 69.29
CA VAL A 277 -19.42 35.42 69.44
C VAL A 277 -20.43 34.44 68.85
N TYR A 278 -21.62 34.39 69.44
CA TYR A 278 -22.67 33.42 69.09
C TYR A 278 -23.87 34.10 68.40
N VAL A 279 -24.51 33.42 67.45
CA VAL A 279 -25.65 33.91 66.65
C VAL A 279 -26.80 32.89 66.65
N SER A 280 -28.02 33.32 66.94
CA SER A 280 -29.21 32.45 66.85
C SER A 280 -30.42 33.23 66.31
N ALA A 281 -31.08 32.71 65.27
CA ALA A 281 -32.30 33.29 64.70
C ALA A 281 -33.44 33.38 65.74
N ALA A 282 -33.44 32.51 66.76
CA ALA A 282 -34.37 32.54 67.88
C ALA A 282 -34.05 33.62 68.94
N SER A 283 -32.93 34.33 68.81
CA SER A 283 -32.53 35.34 69.78
C SER A 283 -33.48 36.54 69.83
N THR A 284 -33.83 36.93 71.05
CA THR A 284 -34.54 38.17 71.36
C THR A 284 -33.63 39.25 71.95
N CYS A 285 -32.31 39.01 71.97
CA CYS A 285 -31.35 39.94 72.54
C CYS A 285 -31.27 41.25 71.72
N SER A 286 -31.31 42.39 72.42
CA SER A 286 -31.25 43.74 71.82
C SER A 286 -30.10 44.61 72.33
N GLU A 287 -29.50 44.28 73.47
CA GLU A 287 -28.35 44.99 74.06
C GLU A 287 -27.41 43.95 74.72
N GLY A 288 -26.09 44.14 74.60
CA GLY A 288 -25.10 43.28 75.26
C GLY A 288 -25.00 41.84 74.70
N CYS A 289 -25.38 41.64 73.45
CA CYS A 289 -25.45 40.32 72.81
C CYS A 289 -24.06 39.79 72.41
N GLY A 290 -23.99 38.49 72.18
CA GLY A 290 -22.82 37.79 71.65
C GLY A 290 -22.34 36.59 72.47
N THR A 291 -22.90 36.32 73.66
CA THR A 291 -22.60 35.09 74.43
C THR A 291 -23.50 33.92 74.01
N ALA A 292 -23.15 32.69 74.37
CA ALA A 292 -23.97 31.51 74.05
C ALA A 292 -25.39 31.59 74.66
N GLU A 293 -25.56 32.25 75.81
CA GLU A 293 -26.85 32.46 76.48
C GLU A 293 -27.62 33.68 75.96
N ALA A 294 -26.92 34.65 75.36
CA ALA A 294 -27.48 35.87 74.79
C ALA A 294 -26.91 36.14 73.38
N PRO A 295 -27.12 35.23 72.40
CA PRO A 295 -26.52 35.34 71.08
C PRO A 295 -27.05 36.55 70.30
N PHE A 296 -26.32 37.02 69.30
CA PHE A 296 -26.84 37.97 68.32
C PHE A 296 -28.01 37.36 67.55
N LYS A 297 -28.95 38.21 67.11
CA LYS A 297 -30.09 37.78 66.28
C LYS A 297 -29.72 37.60 64.80
N THR A 298 -28.77 38.38 64.30
CA THR A 298 -28.33 38.37 62.90
C THR A 298 -26.82 38.14 62.82
N ILE A 299 -26.38 37.47 61.76
CA ILE A 299 -24.99 37.14 61.51
C ILE A 299 -24.20 38.44 61.22
N SER A 300 -24.78 39.37 60.45
CA SER A 300 -24.16 40.68 60.16
C SER A 300 -23.88 41.51 61.41
N ALA A 301 -24.72 41.41 62.45
CA ALA A 301 -24.48 42.11 63.72
C ALA A 301 -23.28 41.49 64.49
N ALA A 302 -23.12 40.17 64.43
CA ALA A 302 -21.97 39.49 65.00
C ALA A 302 -20.69 39.76 64.22
N ILE A 303 -20.71 39.72 62.88
CA ILE A 303 -19.59 40.14 62.03
C ILE A 303 -19.19 41.58 62.33
N ALA A 304 -20.14 42.50 62.52
CA ALA A 304 -19.81 43.87 62.90
C ALA A 304 -19.15 43.98 64.29
N ALA A 305 -19.60 43.18 65.26
CA ALA A 305 -19.17 43.25 66.67
C ALA A 305 -17.87 42.49 66.98
N VAL A 306 -17.60 41.39 66.28
CA VAL A 306 -16.43 40.54 66.52
C VAL A 306 -15.11 41.26 66.15
N PRO A 307 -14.00 41.10 66.89
CA PRO A 307 -12.69 41.57 66.45
C PRO A 307 -12.23 40.94 65.13
N ASP A 308 -11.30 41.59 64.44
CA ASP A 308 -10.63 41.04 63.25
C ASP A 308 -9.97 39.70 63.60
N GLY A 309 -10.31 38.64 62.85
CA GLY A 309 -9.85 37.26 63.08
C GLY A 309 -10.59 36.50 64.20
N GLY A 310 -11.65 37.09 64.78
CA GLY A 310 -12.50 36.38 65.73
C GLY A 310 -13.54 35.47 65.05
N HIS A 311 -14.27 34.71 65.87
CA HIS A 311 -15.14 33.63 65.42
C HIS A 311 -16.63 33.95 65.66
N VAL A 312 -17.46 33.69 64.65
CA VAL A 312 -18.92 33.86 64.68
C VAL A 312 -19.58 32.49 64.55
N LEU A 313 -20.07 31.94 65.66
CA LEU A 313 -20.69 30.61 65.70
C LEU A 313 -22.21 30.74 65.52
N VAL A 314 -22.75 30.19 64.43
CA VAL A 314 -24.13 30.36 63.99
C VAL A 314 -24.94 29.09 64.28
N GLY A 315 -25.92 29.24 65.17
CA GLY A 315 -26.87 28.18 65.52
C GLY A 315 -27.93 27.94 64.45
N PRO A 316 -28.76 26.89 64.61
CA PRO A 316 -29.76 26.49 63.62
C PRO A 316 -30.83 27.57 63.43
N GLY A 317 -31.20 27.83 62.17
CA GLY A 317 -32.21 28.83 61.83
C GLY A 317 -32.17 29.30 60.38
N GLU A 318 -33.15 30.12 60.02
CA GLU A 318 -33.18 30.87 58.77
C GLU A 318 -32.86 32.34 59.04
N TYR A 319 -31.89 32.88 58.32
CA TYR A 319 -31.32 34.21 58.48
C TYR A 319 -31.61 35.03 57.22
N ALA A 320 -32.71 35.79 57.26
CA ALA A 320 -33.17 36.62 56.15
C ALA A 320 -32.32 37.91 55.97
N GLU A 321 -31.05 37.73 55.65
CA GLU A 321 -30.03 38.77 55.49
C GLU A 321 -29.00 38.39 54.40
N GLY A 322 -28.15 39.34 54.00
CA GLY A 322 -26.95 39.04 53.22
C GLY A 322 -25.71 39.51 53.99
N LEU A 323 -24.62 38.76 53.87
CA LEU A 323 -23.40 38.95 54.65
C LEU A 323 -22.39 39.78 53.87
N LEU A 324 -21.98 40.94 54.38
CA LEU A 324 -20.87 41.73 53.82
C LEU A 324 -19.65 41.63 54.75
N ILE A 325 -18.62 40.93 54.28
CA ILE A 325 -17.38 40.65 55.01
C ILE A 325 -16.26 41.53 54.42
N GLN A 326 -15.77 42.49 55.22
CA GLN A 326 -14.72 43.45 54.83
C GLN A 326 -13.51 43.46 55.78
N LYS A 327 -13.41 42.45 56.64
CA LYS A 327 -12.31 42.22 57.59
C LYS A 327 -12.12 40.70 57.80
N PRO A 328 -10.95 40.25 58.29
CA PRO A 328 -10.73 38.84 58.64
C PRO A 328 -11.77 38.38 59.67
N VAL A 329 -12.39 37.23 59.47
CA VAL A 329 -13.42 36.65 60.36
C VAL A 329 -13.70 35.20 59.99
N HIS A 330 -13.98 34.36 60.98
CA HIS A 330 -14.43 32.98 60.80
C HIS A 330 -15.94 32.91 61.09
N VAL A 331 -16.76 32.49 60.12
CA VAL A 331 -18.22 32.38 60.24
C VAL A 331 -18.61 30.91 60.10
N LEU A 332 -18.85 30.25 61.23
CA LEU A 332 -19.06 28.81 61.30
C LEU A 332 -20.51 28.52 61.65
N GLY A 333 -21.25 27.92 60.73
CA GLY A 333 -22.57 27.37 60.97
C GLY A 333 -22.52 26.02 61.69
N LEU A 334 -23.64 25.63 62.30
CA LEU A 334 -23.79 24.28 62.87
C LEU A 334 -23.68 23.18 61.80
N CYS A 335 -24.20 23.47 60.59
CA CYS A 335 -24.08 22.71 59.35
C CYS A 335 -25.01 23.36 58.29
N SER A 336 -24.73 23.15 57.00
CA SER A 336 -25.55 23.69 55.91
C SER A 336 -27.02 23.24 55.97
N ALA A 337 -27.29 21.97 56.32
CA ALA A 337 -28.65 21.47 56.45
C ALA A 337 -29.50 22.11 57.59
N LYS A 338 -28.88 22.85 58.53
CA LYS A 338 -29.57 23.51 59.66
C LYS A 338 -29.45 25.04 59.69
N VAL A 339 -28.52 25.63 58.94
CA VAL A 339 -28.25 27.07 58.93
C VAL A 339 -28.45 27.63 57.52
N THR A 340 -29.61 28.24 57.27
CA THR A 340 -29.93 28.85 55.98
C THR A 340 -29.75 30.37 56.06
N VAL A 341 -28.96 30.95 55.16
CA VAL A 341 -28.93 32.39 54.89
C VAL A 341 -29.77 32.66 53.62
N SER A 342 -30.73 33.57 53.72
CA SER A 342 -31.66 33.91 52.64
C SER A 342 -31.68 35.43 52.39
N GLY A 343 -30.99 35.88 51.34
CA GLY A 343 -30.89 37.32 51.06
C GLY A 343 -29.68 37.72 50.21
N TRP A 344 -29.34 39.00 50.24
CA TRP A 344 -28.16 39.57 49.57
C TRP A 344 -27.71 40.88 50.22
N ALA A 345 -26.41 41.14 50.16
CA ALA A 345 -25.77 42.40 50.49
C ALA A 345 -25.35 43.14 49.22
N GLU A 346 -25.38 44.48 49.23
CA GLU A 346 -24.80 45.30 48.16
C GLU A 346 -23.29 45.37 48.31
N LEU A 347 -22.57 45.16 47.21
CA LEU A 347 -21.12 45.32 47.15
C LEU A 347 -20.77 46.80 47.00
N PRO A 348 -19.85 47.35 47.82
CA PRO A 348 -19.56 48.78 47.80
C PRO A 348 -18.70 49.21 46.60
N GLY A 349 -19.10 50.33 45.98
CA GLY A 349 -18.39 51.01 44.89
C GLY A 349 -18.83 50.57 43.48
N ASP A 350 -18.25 51.22 42.46
CA ASP A 350 -18.52 50.92 41.04
C ASP A 350 -17.83 49.61 40.60
N LYS A 351 -18.17 48.48 41.22
CA LYS A 351 -17.70 47.14 40.84
C LYS A 351 -18.72 46.50 39.90
N PRO A 352 -18.54 46.56 38.57
CA PRO A 352 -19.66 46.42 37.63
C PRO A 352 -20.11 44.97 37.38
N LYS A 353 -19.27 43.97 37.72
CA LYS A 353 -19.53 42.54 37.42
C LYS A 353 -20.34 41.80 38.49
N VAL A 354 -20.46 42.28 39.74
CA VAL A 354 -21.37 41.70 40.75
C VAL A 354 -21.86 42.80 41.70
N PRO A 355 -23.13 43.23 41.61
CA PRO A 355 -23.66 44.28 42.49
C PRO A 355 -24.21 43.75 43.83
N LYS A 356 -24.62 42.47 43.87
CA LYS A 356 -25.34 41.84 44.98
C LYS A 356 -24.89 40.39 45.15
N ALA A 357 -24.66 39.94 46.37
CA ALA A 357 -24.40 38.53 46.69
C ALA A 357 -24.95 38.14 48.08
N GLY A 358 -25.32 36.86 48.28
CA GLY A 358 -25.74 36.32 49.58
C GLY A 358 -24.64 36.40 50.63
N VAL A 359 -23.41 36.06 50.23
CA VAL A 359 -22.17 36.32 50.97
C VAL A 359 -21.21 37.10 50.08
N ALA A 360 -20.83 38.30 50.49
CA ALA A 360 -19.94 39.21 49.78
C ALA A 360 -18.65 39.41 50.58
N ILE A 361 -17.53 38.87 50.11
CA ILE A 361 -16.21 38.98 50.73
C ILE A 361 -15.39 39.98 49.90
N ASP A 362 -15.15 41.17 50.44
CA ASP A 362 -14.53 42.29 49.72
C ASP A 362 -13.25 42.75 50.41
N GLY A 363 -12.10 42.44 49.79
CA GLY A 363 -10.75 42.82 50.27
C GLY A 363 -10.31 42.17 51.59
N ALA A 364 -11.22 41.48 52.27
CA ALA A 364 -11.00 40.78 53.53
C ALA A 364 -10.20 39.49 53.31
N SER A 365 -8.97 39.42 53.80
CA SER A 365 -8.14 38.21 53.71
C SER A 365 -8.12 37.46 55.04
N GLY A 366 -7.95 36.14 55.03
CA GLY A 366 -8.10 35.31 56.23
C GLY A 366 -9.57 35.27 56.67
N VAL A 367 -10.42 34.78 55.77
CA VAL A 367 -11.87 34.64 56.00
C VAL A 367 -12.25 33.19 55.83
N GLU A 368 -13.04 32.66 56.76
CA GLU A 368 -13.55 31.30 56.72
C GLU A 368 -15.07 31.37 56.79
N VAL A 369 -15.76 30.64 55.92
CA VAL A 369 -17.22 30.53 55.93
C VAL A 369 -17.57 29.05 55.79
N ALA A 370 -18.06 28.45 56.87
CA ALA A 370 -18.27 27.00 56.95
C ALA A 370 -19.71 26.64 57.36
N GLY A 371 -20.22 25.51 56.88
CA GLY A 371 -21.46 24.90 57.36
C GLY A 371 -22.71 25.78 57.19
N LEU A 372 -22.84 26.48 56.06
CA LEU A 372 -24.02 27.31 55.72
C LEU A 372 -24.68 26.85 54.42
N ARG A 373 -26.02 26.88 54.39
CA ARG A 373 -26.81 26.88 53.16
C ARG A 373 -27.08 28.33 52.75
N ILE A 374 -26.70 28.73 51.55
CA ILE A 374 -26.96 30.06 51.00
C ILE A 374 -28.00 29.96 49.89
N THR A 375 -29.08 30.73 50.04
CA THR A 375 -30.12 30.93 49.03
C THR A 375 -30.18 32.41 48.68
N SER A 376 -30.14 32.77 47.39
CA SER A 376 -29.96 34.16 46.96
C SER A 376 -30.67 34.44 45.62
N PRO A 377 -31.50 35.50 45.52
CA PRO A 377 -32.05 35.97 44.24
C PRO A 377 -31.01 36.77 43.42
N ALA A 378 -29.74 36.66 43.78
CA ALA A 378 -28.57 37.20 43.10
C ALA A 378 -27.43 36.17 43.21
N VAL A 379 -26.17 36.60 43.18
CA VAL A 379 -25.03 35.70 43.39
C VAL A 379 -25.11 35.02 44.76
N GLY A 380 -24.71 33.75 44.87
CA GLY A 380 -24.59 33.04 46.14
C GLY A 380 -23.46 33.60 47.00
N VAL A 381 -22.22 33.36 46.58
CA VAL A 381 -20.98 33.85 47.22
C VAL A 381 -20.17 34.65 46.21
N ALA A 382 -19.65 35.82 46.59
CA ALA A 382 -18.78 36.64 45.76
C ALA A 382 -17.52 37.06 46.53
N VAL A 383 -16.34 36.72 46.00
CA VAL A 383 -15.03 36.98 46.58
C VAL A 383 -14.24 37.92 45.67
N LEU A 384 -13.93 39.13 46.16
CA LEU A 384 -13.36 40.22 45.37
C LEU A 384 -12.10 40.77 46.00
N GLY A 385 -10.93 40.47 45.41
CA GLY A 385 -9.62 40.95 45.89
C GLY A 385 -9.20 40.45 47.28
N ALA A 386 -9.97 39.54 47.87
CA ALA A 386 -9.72 38.86 49.12
C ALA A 386 -8.82 37.64 48.92
N LYS A 387 -7.90 37.36 49.85
CA LYS A 387 -6.97 36.23 49.77
C LYS A 387 -7.13 35.32 50.98
N ASP A 388 -6.70 34.07 50.84
CA ASP A 388 -6.75 33.10 51.94
C ASP A 388 -8.18 33.01 52.52
N VAL A 389 -9.13 32.84 51.60
CA VAL A 389 -10.55 32.61 51.89
C VAL A 389 -10.80 31.10 51.85
N MET A 390 -11.42 30.56 52.90
CA MET A 390 -11.87 29.17 52.97
C MET A 390 -13.40 29.10 52.94
N LEU A 391 -13.94 28.16 52.17
CA LEU A 391 -15.35 27.78 52.13
C LEU A 391 -15.44 26.27 52.42
N GLU A 392 -16.21 25.84 53.42
CA GLU A 392 -16.20 24.44 53.90
C GLU A 392 -17.62 23.94 54.25
N GLU A 393 -18.00 22.72 53.89
CA GLU A 393 -19.37 22.16 54.08
C GLU A 393 -20.51 23.09 53.58
N MET A 394 -20.29 23.79 52.47
CA MET A 394 -21.19 24.85 51.99
C MET A 394 -22.23 24.32 51.00
N GLU A 395 -23.49 24.72 51.15
CA GLU A 395 -24.55 24.44 50.16
C GLU A 395 -25.02 25.74 49.50
N LEU A 396 -24.94 25.85 48.17
CA LEU A 396 -25.41 27.00 47.40
C LEU A 396 -26.58 26.55 46.52
N SER A 397 -27.81 26.91 46.91
CA SER A 397 -29.02 26.37 46.31
C SER A 397 -30.04 27.43 45.89
N GLY A 398 -30.67 27.25 44.72
CA GLY A 398 -31.67 28.19 44.19
C GLY A 398 -31.10 29.60 43.94
N VAL A 399 -29.82 29.70 43.58
CA VAL A 399 -29.10 30.98 43.42
C VAL A 399 -29.27 31.54 42.00
N ALA A 400 -29.67 32.81 41.90
CA ALA A 400 -29.99 33.44 40.62
C ALA A 400 -28.82 34.27 40.07
N GLY A 401 -28.07 33.66 39.15
CA GLY A 401 -27.08 34.33 38.31
C GLY A 401 -25.70 33.69 38.37
N LEU A 402 -25.17 33.47 39.58
CA LEU A 402 -23.88 32.80 39.83
C LEU A 402 -23.93 32.12 41.20
N GLY A 403 -23.40 30.90 41.34
CA GLY A 403 -23.21 30.25 42.65
C GLY A 403 -22.05 30.89 43.41
N LEU A 404 -20.83 30.64 42.96
CA LEU A 404 -19.59 31.23 43.49
C LEU A 404 -18.92 32.11 42.44
N TYR A 405 -18.67 33.38 42.75
CA TYR A 405 -17.85 34.29 41.94
C TYR A 405 -16.52 34.58 42.61
N VAL A 406 -15.40 34.37 41.92
CA VAL A 406 -14.05 34.71 42.40
C VAL A 406 -13.40 35.67 41.41
N GLY A 407 -13.17 36.91 41.84
CA GLY A 407 -12.78 38.00 40.95
C GLY A 407 -11.72 38.94 41.50
N VAL A 408 -11.11 39.72 40.60
CA VAL A 408 -10.24 40.86 40.93
C VAL A 408 -9.02 40.43 41.77
N GLY A 409 -8.35 39.34 41.37
CA GLY A 409 -7.20 38.80 42.11
C GLY A 409 -7.56 38.10 43.43
N GLY A 410 -8.82 37.73 43.64
CA GLY A 410 -9.26 36.97 44.80
C GLY A 410 -8.70 35.53 44.80
N LYS A 411 -8.44 34.95 45.98
CA LYS A 411 -7.96 33.57 46.15
C LYS A 411 -8.83 32.82 47.16
N VAL A 412 -9.47 31.74 46.69
CA VAL A 412 -10.39 30.88 47.45
C VAL A 412 -9.88 29.44 47.47
N THR A 413 -9.99 28.81 48.63
CA THR A 413 -10.01 27.35 48.78
C THR A 413 -11.45 26.98 49.14
N ALA A 414 -12.00 25.95 48.50
CA ALA A 414 -13.31 25.41 48.79
C ALA A 414 -13.18 23.91 49.01
N ASP A 415 -13.73 23.40 50.11
CA ASP A 415 -13.83 21.97 50.41
C ASP A 415 -15.29 21.63 50.68
N GLU A 416 -15.72 20.44 50.26
CA GLU A 416 -17.09 19.93 50.50
C GLU A 416 -18.19 20.95 50.11
N LEU A 417 -18.13 21.45 48.87
CA LEU A 417 -19.04 22.46 48.32
C LEU A 417 -20.11 21.83 47.42
N TRP A 418 -21.38 21.95 47.78
CA TRP A 418 -22.52 21.54 46.95
C TRP A 418 -23.22 22.75 46.32
N LEU A 419 -23.17 22.88 45.00
CA LEU A 419 -23.94 23.86 44.23
C LEU A 419 -25.06 23.15 43.47
N HIS A 420 -26.31 23.60 43.62
CA HIS A 420 -27.41 23.02 42.85
C HIS A 420 -28.55 23.99 42.51
N ASP A 421 -29.27 23.66 41.43
CA ASP A 421 -30.47 24.38 40.98
C ASP A 421 -30.23 25.90 40.79
N THR A 422 -29.17 26.26 40.07
CA THR A 422 -28.86 27.66 39.71
C THR A 422 -29.79 28.18 38.61
N GLU A 423 -30.24 29.42 38.72
CA GLU A 423 -31.07 30.07 37.70
C GLU A 423 -30.35 31.23 37.00
N ALA A 424 -30.74 31.55 35.77
CA ALA A 424 -30.29 32.76 35.09
C ALA A 424 -30.88 34.01 35.75
N SER A 425 -30.09 35.06 35.93
CA SER A 425 -30.53 36.27 36.62
C SER A 425 -31.56 37.07 35.78
N PRO A 426 -32.75 37.38 36.33
CA PRO A 426 -33.72 38.23 35.64
C PRO A 426 -33.29 39.71 35.58
N GLU A 427 -32.33 40.13 36.43
CA GLU A 427 -31.80 41.51 36.44
C GLU A 427 -30.65 41.72 35.44
N LYS A 428 -29.89 40.66 35.11
CA LYS A 428 -28.63 40.73 34.35
C LYS A 428 -28.53 39.57 33.34
N PRO A 429 -28.84 39.79 32.05
CA PRO A 429 -28.82 38.74 31.01
C PRO A 429 -27.48 38.06 30.72
N TRP A 430 -26.39 38.45 31.39
CA TRP A 430 -25.06 37.81 31.30
C TRP A 430 -24.68 37.06 32.58
N MET A 431 -25.51 37.13 33.64
CA MET A 431 -25.41 36.29 34.82
C MET A 431 -26.26 35.05 34.57
N ASN A 432 -25.66 34.07 33.92
CA ASN A 432 -26.36 33.00 33.21
C ASN A 432 -26.81 31.82 34.10
N GLY A 433 -26.49 31.84 35.39
CA GLY A 433 -26.72 30.71 36.30
C GLY A 433 -25.51 29.81 36.44
N TYR A 434 -24.30 30.32 36.19
CA TYR A 434 -23.08 29.52 36.32
C TYR A 434 -22.88 29.04 37.77
N GLY A 435 -22.47 27.80 37.95
CA GLY A 435 -22.12 27.26 39.28
C GLY A 435 -20.98 28.05 39.90
N ILE A 436 -19.81 28.00 39.26
CA ILE A 436 -18.61 28.74 39.65
C ILE A 436 -18.17 29.63 38.48
N TRP A 437 -17.87 30.91 38.74
CA TRP A 437 -17.20 31.79 37.78
C TRP A 437 -15.96 32.44 38.40
N VAL A 438 -14.79 32.07 37.87
CA VAL A 438 -13.49 32.65 38.24
C VAL A 438 -13.02 33.57 37.11
N ALA A 439 -12.65 34.81 37.43
CA ALA A 439 -12.29 35.82 36.43
C ALA A 439 -11.32 36.88 36.97
N GLY A 440 -10.76 37.70 36.07
CA GLY A 440 -9.91 38.84 36.45
C GLY A 440 -8.74 38.47 37.36
N ALA A 441 -7.98 37.45 36.96
CA ALA A 441 -6.87 36.85 37.72
C ALA A 441 -7.25 36.25 39.08
N GLY A 442 -8.49 35.79 39.21
CA GLY A 442 -8.95 35.02 40.37
C GLY A 442 -8.29 33.64 40.45
N GLN A 443 -8.18 33.09 41.66
CA GLN A 443 -7.64 31.77 41.94
C GLN A 443 -8.64 30.96 42.78
N LEU A 444 -8.95 29.76 42.33
CA LEU A 444 -9.77 28.80 43.07
C LEU A 444 -9.06 27.46 43.15
N SER A 445 -9.04 26.86 44.33
CA SER A 445 -8.82 25.43 44.53
C SER A 445 -10.09 24.86 45.16
N ALA A 446 -10.73 23.91 44.51
CA ALA A 446 -11.99 23.29 44.92
C ALA A 446 -11.81 21.78 45.04
N ASN A 447 -12.10 21.23 46.22
CA ASN A 447 -12.02 19.81 46.52
C ASN A 447 -13.42 19.27 46.88
N GLY A 448 -13.67 17.98 46.63
CA GLY A 448 -14.90 17.29 47.07
C GLY A 448 -16.21 17.92 46.57
N THR A 449 -16.18 18.66 45.46
CA THR A 449 -17.24 19.59 45.08
C THR A 449 -18.29 18.94 44.16
N LEU A 450 -19.58 19.14 44.44
CA LEU A 450 -20.70 18.67 43.59
C LEU A 450 -21.44 19.86 42.96
N MET A 451 -21.59 19.84 41.64
CA MET A 451 -22.38 20.77 40.83
C MET A 451 -23.48 20.00 40.12
N ASP A 452 -24.74 20.28 40.46
CA ASP A 452 -25.89 19.45 40.08
C ASP A 452 -27.05 20.32 39.54
N ARG A 453 -27.47 20.11 38.29
CA ARG A 453 -28.49 20.93 37.59
C ARG A 453 -28.11 22.42 37.51
N MET A 454 -26.90 22.67 36.99
CA MET A 454 -26.41 24.03 36.70
C MET A 454 -27.05 24.58 35.42
N ARG A 455 -27.12 25.91 35.26
CA ARG A 455 -27.56 26.54 33.99
C ARG A 455 -26.39 27.25 33.29
N GLY A 456 -26.13 26.89 32.05
CA GLY A 456 -25.07 27.47 31.20
C GLY A 456 -23.67 26.91 31.45
N ALA A 457 -23.18 26.86 32.70
CA ALA A 457 -21.88 26.28 33.00
C ALA A 457 -21.75 25.78 34.45
N GLY A 458 -21.12 24.64 34.66
CA GLY A 458 -20.67 24.20 35.99
C GLY A 458 -19.54 25.08 36.50
N VAL A 459 -18.38 25.02 35.82
CA VAL A 459 -17.23 25.91 36.07
C VAL A 459 -17.01 26.80 34.86
N TYR A 460 -16.87 28.11 35.07
CA TYR A 460 -16.46 29.08 34.08
C TYR A 460 -15.17 29.79 34.53
N ALA A 461 -14.07 29.59 33.81
CA ALA A 461 -12.78 30.24 34.05
C ALA A 461 -12.47 31.19 32.88
N ALA A 462 -12.26 32.48 33.17
CA ALA A 462 -12.07 33.50 32.14
C ALA A 462 -10.98 34.52 32.52
N ASP A 463 -10.48 35.27 31.54
CA ASP A 463 -9.41 36.28 31.65
C ASP A 463 -8.01 35.71 31.99
N SER A 464 -6.97 36.36 31.49
CA SER A 464 -5.58 35.94 31.69
C SER A 464 -5.14 35.99 33.15
N GLY A 465 -4.43 34.95 33.59
CA GLY A 465 -3.93 34.84 34.98
C GLY A 465 -4.97 34.29 35.96
N THR A 466 -6.17 33.96 35.48
CA THR A 466 -7.14 33.16 36.23
C THR A 466 -6.66 31.71 36.33
N HIS A 467 -6.72 31.13 37.52
CA HIS A 467 -6.35 29.74 37.78
C HIS A 467 -7.47 29.01 38.52
N VAL A 468 -7.84 27.81 38.06
CA VAL A 468 -8.80 26.94 38.75
C VAL A 468 -8.19 25.55 38.91
N GLN A 469 -8.26 25.00 40.12
CA GLN A 469 -7.97 23.60 40.41
C GLN A 469 -9.27 22.97 40.92
N LEU A 470 -9.67 21.85 40.34
CA LEU A 470 -10.81 21.05 40.77
C LEU A 470 -10.33 19.61 41.00
N SER A 471 -10.22 19.19 42.26
CA SER A 471 -9.93 17.80 42.63
C SER A 471 -11.19 17.12 43.15
N ASP A 472 -11.39 15.86 42.78
CA ASP A 472 -12.43 15.02 43.36
C ASP A 472 -13.84 15.66 43.22
N GLY A 473 -14.13 16.20 42.04
CA GLY A 473 -15.36 16.93 41.75
C GLY A 473 -16.38 16.15 40.91
N GLU A 474 -17.67 16.46 41.03
CA GLU A 474 -18.70 16.01 40.10
C GLU A 474 -19.46 17.21 39.52
N ILE A 475 -19.64 17.25 38.20
CA ILE A 475 -20.43 18.24 37.49
C ILE A 475 -21.43 17.51 36.60
N ARG A 476 -22.72 17.58 36.95
CA ARG A 476 -23.79 16.89 36.23
C ARG A 476 -25.02 17.72 35.92
N ASP A 477 -25.75 17.23 34.92
CA ASP A 477 -27.04 17.74 34.48
C ASP A 477 -27.02 19.25 34.13
N THR A 478 -25.91 19.75 33.56
CA THR A 478 -25.82 21.15 33.13
C THR A 478 -26.76 21.43 31.94
N GLU A 479 -27.69 22.35 32.16
CA GLU A 479 -28.74 22.72 31.21
C GLU A 479 -28.33 23.91 30.33
N THR A 480 -28.91 23.97 29.12
CA THR A 480 -28.74 25.10 28.20
C THR A 480 -29.36 26.38 28.77
N LEU A 481 -28.91 27.51 28.22
CA LEU A 481 -29.45 28.82 28.54
C LEU A 481 -30.75 29.07 27.77
N ALA A 482 -31.61 29.94 28.31
CA ALA A 482 -32.87 30.32 27.65
C ALA A 482 -32.68 31.11 26.33
N SER A 483 -31.44 31.50 26.02
CA SER A 483 -30.98 32.06 24.75
C SER A 483 -30.66 31.00 23.69
N GLY A 484 -30.60 29.71 24.06
CA GLY A 484 -30.05 28.62 23.25
C GLY A 484 -28.54 28.39 23.47
N ASP A 485 -27.87 29.23 24.27
CA ASP A 485 -26.43 29.09 24.53
C ASP A 485 -26.10 27.80 25.33
N MET A 486 -24.87 27.33 25.15
CA MET A 486 -24.33 26.04 25.61
C MET A 486 -24.51 25.77 27.12
N GLY A 487 -24.69 24.49 27.49
CA GLY A 487 -24.82 24.02 28.89
C GLY A 487 -23.59 23.26 29.39
N VAL A 488 -22.44 23.93 29.50
CA VAL A 488 -21.11 23.30 29.63
C VAL A 488 -20.83 22.72 31.02
N GLY A 489 -20.11 21.58 31.13
CA GLY A 489 -19.53 21.14 32.40
C GLY A 489 -18.41 22.07 32.89
N VAL A 490 -17.26 22.07 32.20
CA VAL A 490 -16.13 23.00 32.45
C VAL A 490 -15.87 23.87 31.22
N LEU A 491 -15.94 25.19 31.38
CA LEU A 491 -15.64 26.20 30.36
C LEU A 491 -14.38 27.00 30.74
N ALA A 492 -13.32 26.91 29.94
CA ALA A 492 -12.10 27.68 30.11
C ALA A 492 -11.86 28.59 28.90
N THR A 493 -11.64 29.90 29.12
CA THR A 493 -11.45 30.85 28.02
C THR A 493 -10.49 32.00 28.36
N GLY A 494 -10.00 32.70 27.33
CA GLY A 494 -9.27 33.97 27.48
C GLY A 494 -7.95 33.85 28.24
N LYS A 495 -7.19 32.78 28.03
CA LYS A 495 -5.92 32.45 28.72
C LYS A 495 -6.06 32.18 30.23
N ALA A 496 -7.22 31.70 30.66
CA ALA A 496 -7.34 31.02 31.96
C ALA A 496 -6.61 29.67 31.95
N VAL A 497 -6.14 29.24 33.12
CA VAL A 497 -5.53 27.91 33.34
C VAL A 497 -6.45 27.11 34.25
N VAL A 498 -6.86 25.92 33.82
CA VAL A 498 -7.70 25.01 34.60
C VAL A 498 -6.97 23.68 34.76
N SER A 499 -7.01 23.11 35.96
CA SER A 499 -6.53 21.77 36.27
C SER A 499 -7.67 20.98 36.91
N VAL A 500 -7.93 19.78 36.41
CA VAL A 500 -9.03 18.91 36.85
C VAL A 500 -8.49 17.51 37.12
N GLU A 501 -8.70 16.99 38.33
CA GLU A 501 -8.17 15.69 38.74
C GLU A 501 -9.25 14.85 39.44
N ARG A 502 -9.38 13.56 39.07
CA ARG A 502 -10.39 12.64 39.62
C ARG A 502 -11.84 13.17 39.57
N ALA A 503 -12.18 13.90 38.50
CA ALA A 503 -13.51 14.48 38.36
C ALA A 503 -14.45 13.65 37.46
N LEU A 504 -15.75 13.76 37.70
CA LEU A 504 -16.81 13.22 36.86
C LEU A 504 -17.63 14.37 36.25
N MET A 505 -17.61 14.49 34.92
CA MET A 505 -18.49 15.36 34.15
C MET A 505 -19.52 14.48 33.42
N SER A 506 -20.80 14.53 33.82
CA SER A 506 -21.80 13.60 33.28
C SER A 506 -23.17 14.20 32.96
N ALA A 507 -23.82 13.75 31.88
CA ALA A 507 -25.17 14.18 31.49
C ALA A 507 -25.32 15.69 31.21
N ASN A 508 -24.21 16.34 30.86
CA ASN A 508 -24.13 17.75 30.51
C ASN A 508 -24.70 18.02 29.09
N LYS A 509 -25.05 19.27 28.76
CA LYS A 509 -25.58 19.64 27.42
C LYS A 509 -24.59 20.42 26.58
N SER A 510 -24.53 20.10 25.29
CA SER A 510 -23.60 20.64 24.29
C SER A 510 -22.13 20.29 24.53
N PHE A 511 -21.59 20.41 25.74
CA PHE A 511 -20.16 20.15 26.04
C PHE A 511 -19.95 19.64 27.47
N GLY A 512 -19.21 18.54 27.62
CA GLY A 512 -18.66 18.14 28.92
C GLY A 512 -17.55 19.10 29.35
N VAL A 513 -16.62 19.38 28.45
CA VAL A 513 -15.51 20.32 28.63
C VAL A 513 -15.30 21.14 27.36
N PHE A 514 -15.16 22.46 27.49
CA PHE A 514 -14.94 23.40 26.40
C PHE A 514 -13.82 24.39 26.74
N VAL A 515 -12.78 24.45 25.90
CA VAL A 515 -11.59 25.29 26.09
C VAL A 515 -11.39 26.17 24.85
N SER A 516 -11.24 27.49 25.02
CA SER A 516 -11.08 28.40 23.87
C SER A 516 -10.16 29.59 24.14
N ASN A 517 -9.86 30.36 23.10
CA ASN A 517 -9.23 31.69 23.19
C ASN A 517 -7.90 31.67 23.99
N GLY A 518 -7.03 30.73 23.65
CA GLY A 518 -5.71 30.56 24.27
C GLY A 518 -5.73 30.07 25.73
N ALA A 519 -6.85 29.55 26.24
CA ALA A 519 -6.92 28.92 27.55
C ALA A 519 -6.17 27.57 27.58
N ALA A 520 -5.75 27.17 28.78
CA ALA A 520 -5.06 25.91 29.03
C ALA A 520 -5.87 25.03 29.99
N LEU A 521 -5.96 23.74 29.68
CA LEU A 521 -6.57 22.71 30.53
C LEU A 521 -5.58 21.54 30.71
N ASP A 522 -5.41 21.12 31.95
CA ASP A 522 -4.82 19.85 32.33
C ASP A 522 -5.91 19.00 33.00
N ILE A 523 -6.26 17.85 32.43
CA ILE A 523 -7.30 16.95 32.95
C ILE A 523 -6.73 15.53 33.14
N GLY A 524 -6.69 15.07 34.39
CA GLY A 524 -6.10 13.79 34.78
C GLY A 524 -7.10 12.89 35.50
N LEU A 525 -7.03 11.57 35.27
CA LEU A 525 -7.78 10.54 36.01
C LEU A 525 -9.30 10.81 36.07
N SER A 526 -9.86 11.46 35.05
CA SER A 526 -11.21 12.03 35.05
C SER A 526 -12.09 11.45 33.96
N VAL A 527 -13.41 11.60 34.12
CA VAL A 527 -14.39 11.00 33.21
C VAL A 527 -15.36 12.04 32.67
N VAL A 528 -15.56 12.02 31.35
CA VAL A 528 -16.48 12.92 30.64
C VAL A 528 -17.47 12.08 29.84
N ARG A 529 -18.68 11.94 30.36
CA ARG A 529 -19.63 10.93 29.85
C ARG A 529 -21.05 11.42 29.59
N SER A 530 -21.69 10.76 28.63
CA SER A 530 -23.12 10.94 28.34
C SER A 530 -23.52 12.39 28.07
N THR A 531 -22.59 13.23 27.56
CA THR A 531 -22.91 14.59 27.12
C THR A 531 -23.92 14.51 25.98
N THR A 532 -25.01 15.25 26.12
CA THR A 532 -26.12 15.24 25.15
C THR A 532 -26.08 16.49 24.28
N SER A 533 -26.70 16.43 23.11
CA SER A 533 -26.73 17.57 22.19
C SER A 533 -27.48 18.77 22.76
N GLY A 534 -27.05 19.97 22.36
CA GLY A 534 -27.81 21.20 22.56
C GLY A 534 -29.09 21.26 21.72
N GLU A 535 -29.70 22.44 21.67
CA GLU A 535 -30.92 22.67 20.88
C GLU A 535 -30.68 22.65 19.35
N ASP A 536 -29.42 22.82 18.93
CA ASP A 536 -28.98 22.74 17.53
C ASP A 536 -28.90 21.30 16.99
N GLY A 537 -28.50 20.35 17.83
CA GLY A 537 -28.20 18.96 17.43
C GLY A 537 -26.77 18.74 16.95
N ASP A 538 -26.05 19.83 16.66
CA ASP A 538 -24.65 19.86 16.19
C ASP A 538 -23.63 19.86 17.33
N THR A 539 -24.07 20.01 18.57
CA THR A 539 -23.26 19.89 19.78
C THR A 539 -23.50 18.56 20.53
N GLY A 540 -22.76 18.30 21.59
CA GLY A 540 -22.84 17.08 22.42
C GLY A 540 -21.48 16.56 22.92
N HIS A 541 -20.43 17.37 22.79
CA HIS A 541 -19.05 16.95 22.75
C HIS A 541 -18.50 16.58 24.13
N GLY A 542 -17.66 15.56 24.21
CA GLY A 542 -16.95 15.21 25.45
C GLY A 542 -15.94 16.30 25.85
N ILE A 543 -14.75 16.29 25.24
CA ILE A 543 -13.71 17.30 25.46
C ILE A 543 -13.48 18.06 24.15
N TYR A 544 -13.60 19.39 24.17
CA TYR A 544 -13.47 20.21 22.98
C TYR A 544 -12.56 21.42 23.22
N GLY A 545 -11.69 21.72 22.24
CA GLY A 545 -10.78 22.86 22.27
C GLY A 545 -10.73 23.59 20.92
N GLU A 546 -10.76 24.92 20.96
CA GLU A 546 -10.66 25.80 19.78
C GLU A 546 -9.86 27.09 20.05
N ASP A 547 -9.74 27.97 19.05
CA ASP A 547 -9.18 29.33 19.19
C ASP A 547 -7.82 29.38 19.95
N GLY A 548 -6.90 28.47 19.63
CA GLY A 548 -5.57 28.42 20.25
C GLY A 548 -5.52 27.74 21.62
N ALA A 549 -6.53 26.96 21.98
CA ALA A 549 -6.57 26.22 23.24
C ALA A 549 -5.41 25.22 23.39
N THR A 550 -4.97 24.99 24.63
CA THR A 550 -4.02 23.91 24.97
C THR A 550 -4.70 22.94 25.91
N VAL A 551 -4.81 21.67 25.54
CA VAL A 551 -5.43 20.64 26.39
C VAL A 551 -4.53 19.42 26.53
N VAL A 552 -4.23 19.06 27.76
CA VAL A 552 -3.57 17.79 28.12
C VAL A 552 -4.61 16.93 28.84
N ALA A 553 -4.90 15.74 28.31
CA ALA A 553 -5.75 14.75 28.96
C ALA A 553 -4.97 13.46 29.22
N SER A 554 -4.88 13.04 30.48
CA SER A 554 -4.11 11.87 30.91
C SER A 554 -4.96 10.90 31.72
N ASP A 555 -4.94 9.61 31.34
CA ASP A 555 -5.67 8.54 32.02
C ASP A 555 -7.17 8.84 32.18
N CYS A 556 -7.78 9.40 31.13
CA CYS A 556 -9.19 9.82 31.11
C CYS A 556 -10.10 8.81 30.39
N LEU A 557 -11.38 8.80 30.75
CA LEU A 557 -12.44 8.10 29.99
C LEU A 557 -13.44 9.11 29.43
N VAL A 558 -13.59 9.12 28.11
CA VAL A 558 -14.54 9.95 27.38
C VAL A 558 -15.54 9.02 26.70
N GLU A 559 -16.76 8.91 27.22
CA GLU A 559 -17.69 7.86 26.78
C GLU A 559 -19.12 8.30 26.55
N GLU A 560 -19.84 7.60 25.68
CA GLU A 560 -21.30 7.73 25.51
C GLU A 560 -21.83 9.12 25.13
N ASN A 561 -20.91 10.06 24.81
CA ASN A 561 -21.20 11.41 24.34
C ASN A 561 -21.85 11.38 22.95
N VAL A 562 -22.40 12.51 22.52
CA VAL A 562 -23.15 12.64 21.26
C VAL A 562 -22.39 13.57 20.31
N VAL A 563 -22.46 13.35 18.99
CA VAL A 563 -21.67 14.05 17.96
C VAL A 563 -20.16 13.73 17.99
N LEU A 564 -19.45 14.02 19.08
CA LEU A 564 -17.98 13.96 19.15
C LEU A 564 -17.46 13.57 20.55
N GLY A 565 -16.50 12.65 20.61
CA GLY A 565 -15.78 12.33 21.85
C GLY A 565 -14.78 13.44 22.22
N VAL A 566 -13.73 13.62 21.41
CA VAL A 566 -12.69 14.64 21.61
C VAL A 566 -12.45 15.47 20.34
N GLY A 567 -12.44 16.79 20.44
CA GLY A 567 -12.30 17.72 19.31
C GLY A 567 -11.23 18.78 19.49
N ALA A 568 -10.35 18.95 18.50
CA ALA A 568 -9.39 20.06 18.42
C ALA A 568 -9.56 20.83 17.11
N PHE A 569 -9.84 22.13 17.21
CA PHE A 569 -10.15 22.99 16.06
C PHE A 569 -9.36 24.30 16.12
N ASP A 570 -9.21 24.94 14.96
CA ASP A 570 -8.51 26.20 14.73
C ASP A 570 -6.99 26.23 14.97
N ALA A 571 -6.35 27.14 14.23
CA ALA A 571 -4.91 27.28 14.18
C ALA A 571 -4.31 27.64 15.55
N GLY A 572 -3.31 26.87 15.98
CA GLY A 572 -2.64 27.04 17.26
C GLY A 572 -3.31 26.31 18.42
N THR A 573 -4.44 25.64 18.20
CA THR A 573 -4.98 24.68 19.18
C THR A 573 -4.12 23.43 19.20
N ASN A 574 -3.70 23.02 20.40
CA ASN A 574 -2.83 21.87 20.63
C ASN A 574 -3.46 20.94 21.66
N MET A 575 -3.61 19.66 21.31
CA MET A 575 -4.10 18.63 22.23
C MET A 575 -3.12 17.48 22.42
N SER A 576 -3.01 16.98 23.65
CA SER A 576 -2.27 15.76 23.98
C SER A 576 -3.18 14.81 24.76
N LEU A 577 -3.44 13.63 24.18
CA LEU A 577 -4.18 12.54 24.81
C LEU A 577 -3.18 11.43 25.16
N VAL A 578 -3.07 11.10 26.44
CA VAL A 578 -2.14 10.06 26.94
C VAL A 578 -2.94 9.03 27.73
N ARG A 579 -2.91 7.75 27.29
CA ARG A 579 -3.65 6.64 27.93
C ARG A 579 -5.15 6.94 28.13
N THR A 580 -5.74 7.70 27.20
CA THR A 580 -7.14 8.11 27.25
C THR A 580 -8.00 7.15 26.44
N VAL A 581 -9.15 6.76 27.00
CA VAL A 581 -10.16 5.94 26.33
C VAL A 581 -11.25 6.85 25.77
N VAL A 582 -11.56 6.75 24.48
CA VAL A 582 -12.68 7.44 23.83
C VAL A 582 -13.60 6.40 23.23
N ARG A 583 -14.74 6.13 23.88
CA ARG A 583 -15.61 5.00 23.52
C ARG A 583 -17.09 5.33 23.32
N ALA A 584 -17.72 4.58 22.43
CA ALA A 584 -19.18 4.53 22.25
C ALA A 584 -19.83 5.89 21.95
N THR A 585 -19.13 6.81 21.27
CA THR A 585 -19.73 8.08 20.82
C THR A 585 -20.90 7.81 19.87
N LYS A 586 -22.02 8.48 20.14
CA LYS A 586 -23.32 8.25 19.50
C LYS A 586 -23.58 9.29 18.41
N SER A 587 -24.19 8.85 17.32
CA SER A 587 -24.59 9.71 16.22
C SER A 587 -25.95 10.40 16.48
N THR A 588 -26.03 11.71 16.31
CA THR A 588 -27.32 12.43 16.31
C THR A 588 -28.03 12.24 14.97
N PRO A 589 -29.34 11.90 14.93
CA PRO A 589 -30.09 11.83 13.68
C PRO A 589 -30.07 13.18 12.94
N GLY A 590 -29.51 13.20 11.73
CA GLY A 590 -29.45 14.40 10.87
C GLY A 590 -28.18 15.24 11.00
N ALA A 591 -27.41 15.14 12.09
CA ALA A 591 -26.14 15.87 12.26
C ALA A 591 -24.91 15.12 11.69
N GLY A 592 -25.07 13.88 11.24
CA GLY A 592 -24.06 13.16 10.46
C GLY A 592 -22.83 12.62 11.21
N ASN A 593 -22.74 12.85 12.52
CA ASN A 593 -21.49 12.69 13.27
C ASN A 593 -21.72 11.89 14.56
N GLY A 594 -20.85 10.90 14.82
CA GLY A 594 -20.73 10.14 16.07
C GLY A 594 -19.27 9.81 16.39
N LEU A 595 -18.41 10.79 16.10
CA LEU A 595 -16.98 10.67 15.90
C LEU A 595 -16.24 10.40 17.22
N GLY A 596 -15.25 9.50 17.23
CA GLY A 596 -14.40 9.33 18.41
C GLY A 596 -13.56 10.58 18.66
N VAL A 597 -12.63 10.86 17.75
CA VAL A 597 -11.71 12.01 17.82
C VAL A 597 -11.76 12.80 16.51
N GLN A 598 -11.71 14.13 16.59
CA GLN A 598 -11.60 15.00 15.42
C GLN A 598 -10.54 16.08 15.60
N VAL A 599 -9.77 16.32 14.52
CA VAL A 599 -8.79 17.42 14.42
C VAL A 599 -9.08 18.20 13.14
N GLY A 600 -9.26 19.52 13.23
CA GLY A 600 -9.65 20.37 12.11
C GLY A 600 -8.99 21.75 12.10
N TYR A 601 -9.20 22.50 11.01
CA TYR A 601 -8.78 23.90 10.81
C TYR A 601 -7.35 24.24 11.26
N ALA A 602 -6.36 23.43 10.87
CA ALA A 602 -4.94 23.59 11.26
C ALA A 602 -4.61 23.48 12.77
N ALA A 603 -5.47 22.84 13.56
CA ALA A 603 -5.11 22.35 14.90
C ALA A 603 -4.12 21.16 14.83
N ALA A 604 -3.45 20.89 15.95
CA ALA A 604 -2.53 19.76 16.13
C ALA A 604 -2.94 18.86 17.32
N MET A 605 -2.67 17.55 17.21
CA MET A 605 -3.02 16.59 18.27
C MET A 605 -2.02 15.44 18.36
N THR A 606 -1.64 15.04 19.57
CA THR A 606 -0.90 13.80 19.85
C THR A 606 -1.80 12.80 20.59
N LEU A 607 -1.85 11.55 20.13
CA LEU A 607 -2.49 10.42 20.79
C LEU A 607 -1.41 9.39 21.14
N ALA A 608 -1.22 9.10 22.43
CA ALA A 608 -0.17 8.22 22.92
C ALA A 608 -0.73 7.15 23.87
N GLY A 609 -0.78 5.89 23.41
CA GLY A 609 -1.34 4.79 24.20
C GLY A 609 -2.85 4.85 24.38
N CYS A 610 -3.59 5.46 23.45
CA CYS A 610 -5.03 5.69 23.57
C CYS A 610 -5.86 4.52 23.02
N LEU A 611 -7.08 4.36 23.53
CA LEU A 611 -8.07 3.40 23.02
C LEU A 611 -9.27 4.15 22.44
N ILE A 612 -9.56 3.93 21.16
CA ILE A 612 -10.69 4.52 20.44
C ILE A 612 -11.62 3.36 20.04
N ASP A 613 -12.71 3.13 20.79
CA ASP A 613 -13.51 1.89 20.72
C ASP A 613 -15.00 2.15 20.44
N GLN A 614 -15.63 1.37 19.54
CA GLN A 614 -17.09 1.35 19.34
C GLN A 614 -17.75 2.70 18.96
N ASN A 615 -16.97 3.66 18.45
CA ASN A 615 -17.48 4.94 17.95
C ASN A 615 -18.23 4.77 16.61
N ARG A 616 -18.91 5.82 16.13
CA ARG A 616 -19.74 5.77 14.90
C ARG A 616 -19.22 6.69 13.80
N SER A 617 -19.42 6.31 12.54
CA SER A 617 -18.84 6.96 11.36
C SER A 617 -17.29 6.87 11.40
N LYS A 618 -16.58 7.76 12.13
CA LYS A 618 -15.11 7.71 12.21
C LYS A 618 -14.61 7.52 13.65
N GLY A 619 -13.60 6.67 13.82
CA GLY A 619 -12.84 6.54 15.07
C GLY A 619 -11.99 7.79 15.30
N ILE A 620 -11.16 8.14 14.33
CA ILE A 620 -10.38 9.37 14.28
C ILE A 620 -10.63 10.06 12.93
N SER A 621 -10.83 11.38 12.93
CA SER A 621 -11.07 12.20 11.74
C SER A 621 -10.10 13.40 11.72
N VAL A 622 -9.29 13.52 10.67
CA VAL A 622 -8.30 14.60 10.49
C VAL A 622 -8.64 15.36 9.21
N VAL A 623 -9.03 16.63 9.33
CA VAL A 623 -9.64 17.39 8.24
C VAL A 623 -9.07 18.81 8.11
N GLN A 624 -9.37 19.48 6.99
CA GLN A 624 -9.24 20.94 6.82
C GLN A 624 -7.83 21.47 7.16
N ALA A 625 -6.82 20.90 6.49
CA ALA A 625 -5.42 21.25 6.68
C ALA A 625 -4.89 21.14 8.13
N ALA A 626 -5.51 20.30 8.98
CA ALA A 626 -4.91 19.84 10.24
C ALA A 626 -3.57 19.15 9.98
N LYS A 627 -2.52 19.61 10.65
CA LYS A 627 -1.12 19.16 10.48
C LYS A 627 -0.52 18.85 11.84
N ASN A 628 0.50 18.00 11.85
CA ASN A 628 1.13 17.49 13.07
C ASN A 628 0.16 16.66 13.94
N VAL A 629 -0.69 15.83 13.31
CA VAL A 629 -1.41 14.78 14.05
C VAL A 629 -0.49 13.57 14.20
N VAL A 630 -0.20 13.18 15.44
CA VAL A 630 0.67 12.06 15.77
C VAL A 630 -0.11 11.00 16.54
N ILE A 631 -0.14 9.77 16.03
CA ILE A 631 -0.79 8.62 16.67
C ILE A 631 0.29 7.58 16.96
N TYR A 632 0.51 7.28 18.24
CA TYR A 632 1.55 6.37 18.70
C TYR A 632 0.97 5.34 19.68
N GLY A 633 1.31 4.06 19.49
CA GLY A 633 1.00 3.00 20.47
C GLY A 633 -0.50 2.83 20.76
N SER A 634 -1.38 3.23 19.83
CA SER A 634 -2.82 3.40 20.09
C SER A 634 -3.65 2.33 19.38
N LEU A 635 -4.82 2.00 19.96
CA LEU A 635 -5.75 1.00 19.46
C LEU A 635 -7.04 1.68 18.98
N VAL A 636 -7.38 1.52 17.71
CA VAL A 636 -8.60 2.06 17.09
C VAL A 636 -9.44 0.93 16.54
N ARG A 637 -10.55 0.61 17.22
CA ARG A 637 -11.29 -0.62 16.91
C ARG A 637 -12.80 -0.50 16.92
N LYS A 638 -13.44 -1.46 16.25
CA LYS A 638 -14.89 -1.66 16.25
C LYS A 638 -15.68 -0.40 15.85
N THR A 639 -15.09 0.49 15.04
CA THR A 639 -15.81 1.66 14.51
C THR A 639 -16.98 1.19 13.65
N MET A 640 -18.17 1.64 14.01
CA MET A 640 -19.43 1.20 13.41
C MET A 640 -19.91 2.20 12.35
N PRO A 641 -20.56 1.74 11.27
CA PRO A 641 -21.25 2.64 10.36
C PRO A 641 -22.37 3.41 11.07
N GLN A 642 -22.75 4.55 10.48
CA GLN A 642 -23.94 5.27 10.93
C GLN A 642 -25.23 4.53 10.50
N ALA A 643 -26.38 4.94 11.03
CA ALA A 643 -27.67 4.32 10.72
C ALA A 643 -28.19 4.60 9.28
N ASP A 644 -27.55 5.55 8.58
CA ASP A 644 -27.93 6.15 7.30
C ASP A 644 -26.81 6.06 6.24
N ALA A 645 -26.03 4.97 6.28
CA ALA A 645 -25.08 4.50 5.24
C ALA A 645 -23.66 5.11 5.21
N ASP A 646 -23.20 5.75 6.30
CA ASP A 646 -21.80 6.20 6.44
C ASP A 646 -20.89 5.03 6.86
N LEU A 647 -19.71 4.88 6.23
CA LEU A 647 -18.71 3.86 6.58
C LEU A 647 -18.24 3.97 8.04
N GLY A 648 -17.95 2.84 8.69
CA GLY A 648 -17.27 2.78 9.97
C GLY A 648 -15.75 2.76 9.78
N ILE A 649 -15.14 3.94 9.67
CA ILE A 649 -13.72 4.13 9.34
C ILE A 649 -12.88 4.27 10.62
N GLY A 650 -11.80 3.49 10.76
CA GLY A 650 -10.88 3.63 11.90
C GLY A 650 -10.21 5.02 11.96
N LEU A 651 -9.39 5.35 10.96
CA LEU A 651 -8.82 6.70 10.74
C LEU A 651 -9.21 7.25 9.37
N ALA A 652 -9.86 8.41 9.34
CA ALA A 652 -10.15 9.17 8.13
C ALA A 652 -9.29 10.44 8.06
N LEU A 653 -8.62 10.64 6.94
CA LEU A 653 -7.85 11.83 6.59
C LEU A 653 -8.48 12.45 5.34
N MET A 654 -8.88 13.72 5.40
CA MET A 654 -9.57 14.41 4.31
C MET A 654 -9.13 15.88 4.20
N SER A 655 -9.36 16.50 3.05
CA SER A 655 -9.26 17.94 2.80
C SER A 655 -7.98 18.59 3.34
N GLY A 656 -6.82 18.06 2.95
CA GLY A 656 -5.50 18.54 3.34
C GLY A 656 -4.98 18.04 4.70
N GLY A 657 -5.70 17.11 5.34
CA GLY A 657 -5.31 16.53 6.62
C GLY A 657 -4.02 15.70 6.54
N ALA A 658 -3.18 15.78 7.57
CA ALA A 658 -1.94 15.01 7.63
C ALA A 658 -1.71 14.34 9.00
N ALA A 659 -1.41 13.04 9.00
CA ALA A 659 -1.08 12.28 10.20
C ALA A 659 0.14 11.36 10.03
N THR A 660 0.90 11.22 11.11
CA THR A 660 1.91 10.16 11.29
C THR A 660 1.38 9.15 12.30
N VAL A 661 1.32 7.89 11.90
CA VAL A 661 0.82 6.77 12.71
C VAL A 661 1.94 5.76 12.90
N SER A 662 2.21 5.38 14.15
CA SER A 662 3.24 4.39 14.42
C SER A 662 2.88 3.44 15.56
N LYS A 663 3.34 2.18 15.44
CA LYS A 663 3.22 1.13 16.48
C LYS A 663 1.78 0.96 17.00
N SER A 664 0.81 1.16 16.12
CA SER A 664 -0.62 1.24 16.43
C SER A 664 -1.40 0.09 15.79
N LEU A 665 -2.60 -0.17 16.29
CA LEU A 665 -3.45 -1.27 15.85
C LEU A 665 -4.85 -0.76 15.46
N PHE A 666 -5.27 -1.08 14.24
CA PHE A 666 -6.62 -0.87 13.75
C PHE A 666 -7.29 -2.23 13.58
N GLU A 667 -8.39 -2.50 14.30
CA GLU A 667 -9.04 -3.81 14.22
C GLU A 667 -10.58 -3.77 14.24
N GLU A 668 -11.23 -4.74 13.59
CA GLU A 668 -12.69 -4.91 13.60
C GLU A 668 -13.53 -3.70 13.12
N ASN A 669 -12.92 -2.70 12.51
CA ASN A 669 -13.61 -1.54 11.91
C ASN A 669 -14.49 -1.99 10.74
N LYS A 670 -15.59 -1.27 10.48
CA LYS A 670 -16.66 -1.71 9.56
C LYS A 670 -16.81 -0.81 8.33
N GLY A 671 -15.93 -1.02 7.35
CA GLY A 671 -15.91 -0.29 6.08
C GLY A 671 -14.48 0.00 5.63
N ALA A 672 -13.68 0.63 6.49
CA ALA A 672 -12.25 0.76 6.30
C ALA A 672 -11.51 0.80 7.65
N ALA A 673 -10.30 0.23 7.74
CA ALA A 673 -9.44 0.53 8.88
C ALA A 673 -8.82 1.93 8.74
N LEU A 674 -8.40 2.32 7.54
CA LEU A 674 -7.85 3.65 7.25
C LEU A 674 -8.27 4.18 5.87
N ALA A 675 -8.62 5.46 5.80
CA ALA A 675 -8.99 6.16 4.57
C ALA A 675 -8.27 7.52 4.46
N VAL A 676 -7.72 7.82 3.28
CA VAL A 676 -7.05 9.08 2.93
C VAL A 676 -7.66 9.61 1.64
N MET A 677 -8.20 10.84 1.64
CA MET A 677 -8.96 11.40 0.52
C MET A 677 -8.66 12.90 0.33
N ASP A 678 -8.96 13.41 -0.86
CA ASP A 678 -8.71 14.79 -1.33
C ASP A 678 -7.23 15.16 -1.55
N ASP A 679 -7.02 16.15 -2.41
CA ASP A 679 -5.74 16.84 -2.65
C ASP A 679 -5.08 17.32 -1.34
N GLU A 680 -3.74 17.28 -1.33
CA GLU A 680 -2.89 17.71 -0.20
C GLU A 680 -3.09 16.91 1.11
N THR A 681 -3.82 15.79 1.08
CA THR A 681 -3.97 14.89 2.24
C THR A 681 -2.85 13.83 2.26
N HIS A 682 -2.23 13.61 3.42
CA HIS A 682 -1.01 12.78 3.55
C HIS A 682 -1.08 11.81 4.73
N VAL A 683 -0.62 10.57 4.56
CA VAL A 683 -0.41 9.63 5.67
C VAL A 683 1.00 9.03 5.68
N ALA A 684 1.58 8.91 6.86
CA ALA A 684 2.77 8.10 7.10
C ALA A 684 2.44 7.00 8.13
N LEU A 685 2.57 5.73 7.74
CA LEU A 685 2.35 4.55 8.58
C LEU A 685 3.68 3.83 8.82
N VAL A 686 4.00 3.55 10.08
CA VAL A 686 5.23 2.85 10.48
C VAL A 686 4.89 1.77 11.51
N ASP A 687 5.38 0.54 11.35
CA ASP A 687 5.19 -0.57 12.31
C ASP A 687 3.72 -0.76 12.75
N THR A 688 2.76 -0.56 11.85
CA THR A 688 1.32 -0.46 12.17
C THR A 688 0.55 -1.66 11.64
N VAL A 689 -0.40 -2.17 12.43
CA VAL A 689 -1.23 -3.33 12.08
C VAL A 689 -2.65 -2.87 11.76
N LEU A 690 -3.19 -3.32 10.63
CA LEU A 690 -4.58 -3.10 10.20
C LEU A 690 -5.22 -4.46 9.90
N ARG A 691 -6.04 -4.96 10.83
CA ARG A 691 -6.53 -6.35 10.78
C ARG A 691 -8.04 -6.51 10.93
N THR A 692 -8.58 -7.56 10.33
CA THR A 692 -9.97 -7.98 10.57
C THR A 692 -10.97 -6.88 10.20
N THR A 693 -10.69 -6.09 9.16
CA THR A 693 -11.63 -5.05 8.71
C THR A 693 -12.84 -5.71 8.07
N LYS A 694 -14.02 -5.41 8.61
CA LYS A 694 -15.28 -6.08 8.28
C LYS A 694 -16.01 -5.27 7.21
N ALA A 695 -16.73 -5.98 6.33
CA ALA A 695 -17.59 -5.34 5.35
C ALA A 695 -18.62 -4.40 6.00
N SER A 696 -18.79 -3.20 5.44
CA SER A 696 -19.96 -2.38 5.71
C SER A 696 -21.20 -2.94 5.00
N ALA A 697 -22.40 -2.47 5.36
CA ALA A 697 -23.62 -2.85 4.65
C ALA A 697 -23.70 -2.23 3.25
N ASP A 698 -22.99 -1.12 3.03
CA ASP A 698 -23.19 -0.22 1.90
C ASP A 698 -22.15 -0.45 0.80
N THR A 699 -20.85 -0.47 1.16
CA THR A 699 -19.75 -0.79 0.23
C THR A 699 -19.53 -2.29 0.06
N GLN A 700 -20.13 -3.14 0.91
CA GLN A 700 -19.93 -4.59 0.88
C GLN A 700 -18.45 -5.05 0.99
N ALA A 701 -17.59 -4.12 1.41
CA ALA A 701 -16.15 -4.23 1.57
C ALA A 701 -15.73 -3.58 2.90
N GLY A 702 -14.61 -4.07 3.41
CA GLY A 702 -13.94 -3.70 4.64
C GLY A 702 -12.46 -3.54 4.33
N TRP A 703 -12.10 -2.42 3.73
CA TRP A 703 -10.75 -2.17 3.19
C TRP A 703 -9.71 -1.98 4.31
N GLY A 704 -8.52 -2.55 4.15
CA GLY A 704 -7.42 -2.25 5.08
C GLY A 704 -7.02 -0.77 5.01
N ILE A 705 -6.56 -0.35 3.83
CA ILE A 705 -6.17 1.03 3.52
C ILE A 705 -6.88 1.44 2.22
N ILE A 706 -7.47 2.64 2.19
CA ILE A 706 -7.92 3.30 0.95
C ILE A 706 -7.27 4.69 0.81
N ILE A 707 -6.69 4.97 -0.36
CA ILE A 707 -6.07 6.26 -0.73
C ILE A 707 -6.72 6.73 -2.04
N GLY A 708 -7.43 7.87 -2.00
CA GLY A 708 -8.18 8.45 -3.11
C GLY A 708 -7.49 9.62 -3.82
N THR A 709 -8.23 10.31 -4.69
CA THR A 709 -7.71 11.39 -5.55
C THR A 709 -6.89 12.44 -4.80
N GLY A 710 -5.67 12.68 -5.30
CA GLY A 710 -4.77 13.71 -4.79
C GLY A 710 -4.09 13.43 -3.44
N ALA A 711 -4.47 12.34 -2.76
CA ALA A 711 -3.88 11.93 -1.50
C ALA A 711 -2.55 11.19 -1.70
N THR A 712 -1.69 11.20 -0.67
CA THR A 712 -0.39 10.50 -0.70
C THR A 712 -0.22 9.60 0.53
N GLY A 713 0.56 8.52 0.38
CA GLY A 713 0.84 7.59 1.47
C GLY A 713 2.26 7.03 1.46
N ALA A 714 2.88 6.97 2.63
CA ALA A 714 4.08 6.18 2.89
C ALA A 714 3.74 5.11 3.93
N VAL A 715 3.92 3.83 3.57
CA VAL A 715 3.57 2.67 4.41
C VAL A 715 4.80 1.81 4.60
N SER A 716 5.31 1.73 5.83
CA SER A 716 6.56 1.05 6.16
C SER A 716 6.40 0.05 7.30
N GLY A 717 6.88 -1.19 7.13
CA GLY A 717 6.86 -2.22 8.18
C GLY A 717 5.45 -2.58 8.67
N CYS A 718 4.42 -2.38 7.84
CA CYS A 718 3.02 -2.56 8.24
C CYS A 718 2.48 -3.94 7.88
N LEU A 719 1.49 -4.40 8.66
CA LEU A 719 0.74 -5.64 8.41
C LEU A 719 -0.73 -5.32 8.15
N VAL A 720 -1.24 -5.75 7.00
CA VAL A 720 -2.63 -5.58 6.57
C VAL A 720 -3.24 -6.96 6.39
N GLU A 721 -4.06 -7.45 7.34
CA GLU A 721 -4.49 -8.86 7.33
C GLU A 721 -5.99 -9.12 7.60
N ASN A 722 -6.52 -10.25 7.15
CA ASN A 722 -7.89 -10.71 7.46
C ASN A 722 -9.00 -9.70 7.05
N ASN A 723 -8.77 -8.92 6.00
CA ASN A 723 -9.69 -7.89 5.52
C ASN A 723 -10.69 -8.48 4.50
N VAL A 724 -11.78 -7.76 4.21
CA VAL A 724 -12.85 -8.21 3.29
C VAL A 724 -12.95 -7.22 2.13
N GLY A 725 -12.96 -7.67 0.88
CA GLY A 725 -12.66 -6.77 -0.23
C GLY A 725 -11.14 -6.61 -0.29
N ASP A 726 -10.60 -5.42 -0.41
CA ASP A 726 -9.16 -5.25 -0.71
C ASP A 726 -8.30 -4.85 0.50
N GLY A 727 -7.05 -5.32 0.53
CA GLY A 727 -6.08 -4.97 1.56
C GLY A 727 -5.63 -3.51 1.45
N ILE A 728 -5.06 -3.12 0.31
CA ILE A 728 -4.70 -1.73 0.00
C ILE A 728 -5.34 -1.32 -1.32
N VAL A 729 -6.09 -0.22 -1.30
CA VAL A 729 -6.74 0.40 -2.46
C VAL A 729 -6.10 1.76 -2.71
N VAL A 730 -5.64 2.00 -3.93
CA VAL A 730 -5.14 3.31 -4.39
C VAL A 730 -5.86 3.68 -5.67
N THR A 731 -6.75 4.66 -5.60
CA THR A 731 -7.71 4.97 -6.67
C THR A 731 -7.65 6.44 -7.06
N GLU A 732 -8.00 6.69 -8.32
CA GLU A 732 -8.12 8.01 -8.93
C GLU A 732 -6.74 8.66 -9.21
N ALA A 733 -6.73 9.75 -9.97
CA ALA A 733 -5.50 10.26 -10.57
C ALA A 733 -4.59 10.96 -9.55
N GLY A 734 -3.27 10.75 -9.68
CA GLY A 734 -2.28 11.56 -8.99
C GLY A 734 -2.00 11.20 -7.53
N ALA A 735 -2.40 10.00 -7.07
CA ALA A 735 -2.03 9.48 -5.75
C ALA A 735 -0.73 8.63 -5.82
N PRO A 736 0.45 9.18 -5.45
CA PRO A 736 1.66 8.41 -5.21
C PRO A 736 1.63 7.70 -3.84
N VAL A 737 1.89 6.40 -3.85
CA VAL A 737 2.00 5.60 -2.63
C VAL A 737 3.29 4.78 -2.63
N GLU A 738 4.06 4.89 -1.55
CA GLU A 738 5.26 4.08 -1.30
C GLU A 738 4.93 2.99 -0.27
N LEU A 739 5.19 1.73 -0.63
CA LEU A 739 5.10 0.57 0.26
C LEU A 739 6.51 0.03 0.49
N LEU A 740 6.94 -0.08 1.75
CA LEU A 740 8.24 -0.61 2.14
C LEU A 740 8.06 -1.70 3.21
N ALA A 741 8.64 -2.88 3.00
CA ALA A 741 8.60 -4.00 3.95
C ALA A 741 7.18 -4.30 4.49
N THR A 742 6.17 -4.14 3.64
CA THR A 742 4.75 -4.25 4.02
C THR A 742 4.18 -5.61 3.65
N VAL A 743 3.43 -6.21 4.57
CA VAL A 743 2.77 -7.49 4.39
C VAL A 743 1.26 -7.27 4.24
N VAL A 744 0.67 -7.79 3.17
CA VAL A 744 -0.78 -7.90 3.01
C VAL A 744 -1.13 -9.39 2.91
N ARG A 745 -2.01 -9.88 3.78
CA ARG A 745 -2.37 -11.30 3.79
C ARG A 745 -3.82 -11.62 4.15
N ASP A 746 -4.26 -12.82 3.78
CA ASP A 746 -5.58 -13.36 4.17
C ASP A 746 -6.75 -12.45 3.76
N THR A 747 -6.64 -11.87 2.56
CA THR A 747 -7.67 -10.97 2.03
C THR A 747 -8.85 -11.77 1.46
N ALA A 748 -9.98 -11.72 2.16
CA ALA A 748 -11.21 -12.40 1.80
C ALA A 748 -12.02 -11.58 0.76
N PRO A 749 -12.85 -12.23 -0.08
CA PRO A 749 -13.55 -11.53 -1.15
C PRO A 749 -14.68 -10.63 -0.62
N GLY A 750 -14.77 -9.41 -1.14
CA GLY A 750 -15.91 -8.51 -0.94
C GLY A 750 -17.13 -8.96 -1.75
N THR A 751 -18.35 -8.60 -1.31
CA THR A 751 -19.56 -9.09 -2.00
C THR A 751 -19.99 -8.27 -3.21
N GLU A 752 -19.37 -7.10 -3.45
CA GLU A 752 -19.58 -6.31 -4.67
C GLU A 752 -18.72 -6.81 -5.85
N THR A 753 -17.40 -6.93 -5.65
CA THR A 753 -16.45 -7.38 -6.68
C THR A 753 -16.36 -8.90 -6.81
N GLY A 754 -16.81 -9.65 -5.80
CA GLY A 754 -16.59 -11.09 -5.68
C GLY A 754 -15.12 -11.48 -5.40
N ALA A 755 -14.26 -10.48 -5.16
CA ALA A 755 -12.81 -10.56 -5.12
C ALA A 755 -12.25 -9.80 -3.92
N GLY A 756 -10.99 -10.08 -3.58
CA GLY A 756 -10.26 -9.34 -2.57
C GLY A 756 -8.77 -9.27 -2.89
N SER A 757 -8.31 -8.08 -3.26
CA SER A 757 -6.93 -7.83 -3.71
C SER A 757 -5.95 -7.73 -2.55
N GLY A 758 -4.71 -8.18 -2.71
CA GLY A 758 -3.62 -7.70 -1.84
C GLY A 758 -3.44 -6.18 -2.02
N VAL A 759 -3.19 -5.77 -3.27
CA VAL A 759 -3.17 -4.35 -3.68
C VAL A 759 -4.03 -4.15 -4.93
N TYR A 760 -4.86 -3.12 -4.91
CA TYR A 760 -5.69 -2.63 -6.02
C TYR A 760 -5.26 -1.21 -6.39
N VAL A 761 -4.86 -0.98 -7.65
CA VAL A 761 -4.46 0.34 -8.15
C VAL A 761 -5.30 0.72 -9.38
N GLU A 762 -5.91 1.91 -9.36
CA GLU A 762 -6.76 2.39 -10.45
C GLU A 762 -6.63 3.88 -10.77
N GLY A 763 -6.91 4.25 -12.02
CA GLY A 763 -7.35 5.59 -12.40
C GLY A 763 -6.26 6.64 -12.52
N GLY A 764 -5.02 6.26 -12.82
CA GLY A 764 -3.88 7.19 -12.88
C GLY A 764 -3.12 7.32 -11.55
N SER A 765 -3.38 6.43 -10.60
CA SER A 765 -2.59 6.28 -9.37
C SER A 765 -1.22 5.65 -9.65
N THR A 766 -0.23 5.92 -8.77
CA THR A 766 1.11 5.30 -8.85
C THR A 766 1.49 4.65 -7.52
N VAL A 767 1.79 3.36 -7.54
CA VAL A 767 2.27 2.62 -6.36
C VAL A 767 3.67 2.08 -6.62
N VAL A 768 4.57 2.26 -5.65
CA VAL A 768 5.92 1.67 -5.67
C VAL A 768 6.09 0.82 -4.41
N GLY A 769 6.21 -0.50 -4.57
CA GLY A 769 6.38 -1.46 -3.49
C GLY A 769 7.79 -2.07 -3.47
N THR A 770 8.44 -2.05 -2.32
CA THR A 770 9.78 -2.60 -2.11
C THR A 770 9.81 -3.56 -0.92
N ASP A 771 10.40 -4.74 -1.10
CA ASP A 771 10.51 -5.80 -0.07
C ASP A 771 9.15 -6.21 0.55
N CYS A 772 8.06 -6.17 -0.23
CA CYS A 772 6.69 -6.43 0.23
C CYS A 772 6.25 -7.89 0.01
N LEU A 773 5.26 -8.34 0.79
CA LEU A 773 4.63 -9.67 0.66
C LEU A 773 3.11 -9.54 0.48
N PHE A 774 2.57 -10.18 -0.54
CA PHE A 774 1.13 -10.28 -0.81
C PHE A 774 0.76 -11.77 -0.84
N GLU A 775 -0.04 -12.23 0.13
CA GLU A 775 -0.23 -13.65 0.39
C GLU A 775 -1.71 -14.04 0.64
N ARG A 776 -2.19 -15.16 0.09
CA ARG A 776 -3.56 -15.67 0.35
C ARG A 776 -4.68 -14.65 0.09
N SER A 777 -4.50 -13.76 -0.88
CA SER A 777 -5.54 -12.88 -1.39
C SER A 777 -6.52 -13.64 -2.29
N THR A 778 -7.82 -13.40 -2.17
CA THR A 778 -8.85 -14.11 -2.94
C THR A 778 -9.14 -13.44 -4.28
N GLY A 779 -8.56 -13.96 -5.35
CA GLY A 779 -8.84 -13.57 -6.74
C GLY A 779 -7.73 -12.77 -7.39
N TRP A 780 -7.15 -11.80 -6.68
CA TRP A 780 -6.00 -11.01 -7.16
C TRP A 780 -4.96 -10.90 -6.05
N GLY A 781 -3.72 -11.35 -6.30
CA GLY A 781 -2.61 -10.98 -5.44
C GLY A 781 -2.40 -9.47 -5.53
N VAL A 782 -2.22 -8.98 -6.76
CA VAL A 782 -2.09 -7.56 -7.08
C VAL A 782 -2.78 -7.22 -8.41
N LEU A 783 -3.49 -6.08 -8.46
CA LEU A 783 -4.22 -5.58 -9.63
C LEU A 783 -3.85 -4.12 -9.93
N ALA A 784 -3.46 -3.84 -11.17
CA ALA A 784 -3.34 -2.49 -11.73
C ALA A 784 -4.30 -2.35 -12.93
N THR A 785 -5.19 -1.36 -12.90
CA THR A 785 -6.23 -1.18 -13.92
C THR A 785 -6.40 0.30 -14.33
N GLY A 786 -6.78 0.53 -15.58
CA GLY A 786 -7.09 1.85 -16.10
C GLY A 786 -5.89 2.65 -16.63
N PRO A 787 -6.15 3.75 -17.36
CA PRO A 787 -5.12 4.53 -18.03
C PRO A 787 -4.25 5.31 -17.04
N GLU A 788 -2.97 5.46 -17.39
CA GLU A 788 -1.95 6.18 -16.61
C GLU A 788 -1.64 5.56 -15.23
N THR A 789 -2.35 4.51 -14.84
CA THR A 789 -2.08 3.70 -13.64
C THR A 789 -0.72 3.02 -13.77
N ARG A 790 0.15 3.21 -12.76
CA ARG A 790 1.47 2.56 -12.71
C ARG A 790 1.67 1.84 -11.38
N LEU A 791 2.09 0.60 -11.46
CA LEU A 791 2.49 -0.20 -10.29
C LEU A 791 3.90 -0.72 -10.52
N GLU A 792 4.79 -0.45 -9.56
CA GLU A 792 6.17 -0.95 -9.54
C GLU A 792 6.39 -1.83 -8.31
N LEU A 793 6.93 -3.02 -8.50
CA LEU A 793 7.29 -3.95 -7.42
C LEU A 793 8.77 -4.36 -7.54
N VAL A 794 9.48 -4.24 -6.42
CA VAL A 794 10.92 -4.50 -6.31
C VAL A 794 11.16 -5.47 -5.15
N ARG A 795 11.89 -6.57 -5.39
CA ARG A 795 12.25 -7.60 -4.37
C ARG A 795 11.05 -8.11 -3.54
N SER A 796 9.87 -8.14 -4.14
CA SER A 796 8.61 -8.44 -3.46
C SER A 796 8.10 -9.84 -3.83
N ALA A 797 7.19 -10.39 -3.03
CA ALA A 797 6.59 -11.70 -3.27
C ALA A 797 5.06 -11.62 -3.36
N VAL A 798 4.49 -12.28 -4.35
CA VAL A 798 3.07 -12.61 -4.43
C VAL A 798 2.94 -14.13 -4.37
N ARG A 799 2.27 -14.68 -3.36
CA ARG A 799 2.15 -16.14 -3.23
C ARG A 799 0.79 -16.63 -2.74
N ASP A 800 0.46 -17.85 -3.15
CA ASP A 800 -0.73 -18.60 -2.71
C ASP A 800 -2.05 -17.81 -2.83
N THR A 801 -2.20 -17.03 -3.91
CA THR A 801 -3.48 -16.44 -4.30
C THR A 801 -4.57 -17.50 -4.34
N GLU A 802 -5.78 -17.19 -3.87
CA GLU A 802 -6.92 -18.10 -3.98
C GLU A 802 -7.79 -17.77 -5.20
N SER A 803 -8.49 -18.76 -5.78
CA SER A 803 -9.40 -18.53 -6.90
C SER A 803 -10.70 -17.86 -6.46
N LEU A 804 -11.20 -16.92 -7.27
CA LEU A 804 -12.55 -16.36 -7.21
C LEU A 804 -13.62 -17.45 -7.08
N ILE A 805 -14.74 -17.09 -6.43
CA ILE A 805 -15.83 -18.03 -6.16
C ILE A 805 -16.61 -18.38 -7.45
N GLU A 806 -16.89 -17.40 -8.30
CA GLU A 806 -17.74 -17.59 -9.49
C GLU A 806 -16.97 -17.97 -10.75
N GLU A 807 -15.90 -17.24 -11.09
CA GLU A 807 -15.14 -17.48 -12.34
C GLU A 807 -14.05 -18.56 -12.21
N GLY A 808 -13.62 -18.86 -10.98
CA GLY A 808 -12.64 -19.92 -10.72
C GLY A 808 -11.18 -19.59 -11.03
N HIS A 809 -10.90 -18.41 -11.59
CA HIS A 809 -9.55 -17.87 -11.76
C HIS A 809 -9.07 -17.13 -10.50
N GLY A 810 -7.75 -17.12 -10.27
CA GLY A 810 -7.06 -16.30 -9.27
C GLY A 810 -5.69 -15.91 -9.81
N PHE A 811 -5.45 -14.61 -9.95
CA PHE A 811 -4.27 -14.07 -10.64
C PHE A 811 -3.23 -13.62 -9.62
N GLY A 812 -1.96 -13.97 -9.82
CA GLY A 812 -0.88 -13.43 -8.99
C GLY A 812 -0.78 -11.91 -9.17
N MET A 813 -0.48 -11.49 -10.40
CA MET A 813 -0.46 -10.08 -10.81
C MET A 813 -1.30 -9.89 -12.07
N LEU A 814 -2.19 -8.89 -12.11
CA LEU A 814 -2.99 -8.54 -13.28
C LEU A 814 -2.80 -7.07 -13.63
N ALA A 815 -2.44 -6.79 -14.88
CA ALA A 815 -2.45 -5.47 -15.50
C ALA A 815 -3.52 -5.44 -16.61
N ARG A 816 -4.35 -4.40 -16.64
CA ARG A 816 -5.37 -4.23 -17.70
C ARG A 816 -5.75 -2.77 -17.98
N ASP A 817 -6.61 -2.54 -18.99
CA ASP A 817 -7.21 -1.23 -19.28
C ASP A 817 -6.20 -0.06 -19.47
N LYS A 818 -5.00 -0.34 -20.00
CA LYS A 818 -3.83 0.57 -20.17
C LYS A 818 -3.01 0.87 -18.92
N ALA A 819 -3.06 0.00 -17.91
CA ALA A 819 -2.14 0.05 -16.80
C ALA A 819 -0.71 -0.38 -17.19
N ALA A 820 0.28 0.13 -16.46
CA ALA A 820 1.67 -0.28 -16.55
C ALA A 820 2.08 -1.02 -15.26
N LEU A 821 2.62 -2.22 -15.39
CA LEU A 821 3.12 -3.05 -14.29
C LEU A 821 4.62 -3.30 -14.49
N VAL A 822 5.45 -2.87 -13.54
CA VAL A 822 6.91 -3.04 -13.56
C VAL A 822 7.33 -3.92 -12.39
N VAL A 823 8.02 -5.02 -12.65
CA VAL A 823 8.30 -6.06 -11.66
C VAL A 823 9.78 -6.46 -11.75
N SER A 824 10.52 -6.29 -10.65
CA SER A 824 11.96 -6.54 -10.62
C SER A 824 12.40 -7.38 -9.41
N SER A 825 13.16 -8.44 -9.66
CA SER A 825 13.65 -9.38 -8.62
C SER A 825 12.56 -9.96 -7.71
N CYS A 826 11.35 -10.18 -8.23
CA CYS A 826 10.18 -10.63 -7.47
C CYS A 826 9.92 -12.13 -7.59
N LEU A 827 9.12 -12.67 -6.68
CA LEU A 827 8.57 -14.03 -6.73
C LEU A 827 7.05 -13.97 -6.96
N VAL A 828 6.55 -14.75 -7.92
CA VAL A 828 5.13 -15.07 -8.09
C VAL A 828 4.98 -16.58 -7.95
N GLU A 829 4.18 -17.04 -6.99
CA GLU A 829 4.08 -18.47 -6.66
C GLU A 829 2.65 -18.93 -6.37
N GLY A 830 2.27 -20.08 -6.94
CA GLY A 830 1.10 -20.83 -6.46
C GLY A 830 -0.27 -20.28 -6.88
N SER A 831 -0.33 -19.26 -7.73
CA SER A 831 -1.57 -18.64 -8.20
C SER A 831 -2.39 -19.59 -9.11
N PRO A 832 -3.72 -19.71 -8.93
CA PRO A 832 -4.60 -20.65 -9.64
C PRO A 832 -5.31 -20.02 -10.84
N GLY A 833 -4.71 -20.15 -12.01
CA GLY A 833 -4.94 -19.30 -13.18
C GLY A 833 -3.59 -18.80 -13.66
N SER A 834 -3.52 -17.54 -14.08
CA SER A 834 -2.27 -16.91 -14.49
C SER A 834 -1.44 -16.45 -13.29
N GLY A 835 -0.13 -16.69 -13.31
CA GLY A 835 0.82 -16.05 -12.39
C GLY A 835 0.87 -14.54 -12.65
N ILE A 836 1.13 -14.14 -13.89
CA ILE A 836 1.10 -12.76 -14.37
C ILE A 836 0.18 -12.67 -15.58
N ASP A 837 -0.65 -11.62 -15.67
CA ASP A 837 -1.62 -11.45 -16.76
C ASP A 837 -1.63 -10.01 -17.27
N ALA A 838 -1.57 -9.85 -18.60
CA ALA A 838 -1.50 -8.57 -19.30
C ALA A 838 -2.61 -8.47 -20.36
N ARG A 839 -3.63 -7.64 -20.12
CA ARG A 839 -4.82 -7.53 -20.99
C ARG A 839 -5.05 -6.13 -21.53
N ASP A 840 -5.73 -6.05 -22.66
CA ASP A 840 -6.20 -4.82 -23.31
C ASP A 840 -5.13 -3.94 -23.98
N SER A 841 -5.58 -3.22 -25.01
CA SER A 841 -4.76 -2.37 -25.86
C SER A 841 -4.11 -1.21 -25.09
N GLY A 842 -2.78 -1.24 -25.02
CA GLY A 842 -1.95 -0.22 -24.36
C GLY A 842 -1.54 -0.56 -22.93
N THR A 843 -1.93 -1.73 -22.42
CA THR A 843 -1.39 -2.29 -21.16
C THR A 843 0.01 -2.86 -21.39
N GLY A 844 0.93 -2.61 -20.45
CA GLY A 844 2.32 -3.06 -20.54
C GLY A 844 2.81 -3.71 -19.25
N VAL A 845 3.52 -4.83 -19.38
CA VAL A 845 4.24 -5.49 -18.28
C VAL A 845 5.75 -5.51 -18.56
N GLU A 846 6.55 -4.97 -17.65
CA GLU A 846 8.01 -5.09 -17.65
C GLU A 846 8.42 -6.05 -16.51
N LEU A 847 9.04 -7.17 -16.84
CA LEU A 847 9.44 -8.21 -15.89
C LEU A 847 10.95 -8.48 -15.98
N SER A 848 11.68 -8.25 -14.90
CA SER A 848 13.14 -8.42 -14.85
C SER A 848 13.61 -9.23 -13.65
N GLY A 849 14.55 -10.15 -13.86
CA GLY A 849 15.24 -10.90 -12.79
C GLY A 849 14.32 -11.69 -11.84
N SER A 850 13.09 -12.02 -12.27
CA SER A 850 12.01 -12.49 -11.40
C SER A 850 11.68 -13.98 -11.64
N VAL A 851 11.01 -14.60 -10.67
CA VAL A 851 10.62 -16.02 -10.69
C VAL A 851 9.10 -16.13 -10.69
N VAL A 852 8.53 -16.88 -11.64
CA VAL A 852 7.11 -17.22 -11.71
C VAL A 852 6.97 -18.75 -11.72
N ARG A 853 6.47 -19.32 -10.63
CA ARG A 853 6.49 -20.79 -10.47
C ARG A 853 5.24 -21.38 -9.84
N ASN A 854 5.07 -22.69 -10.01
CA ASN A 854 4.03 -23.48 -9.37
C ASN A 854 2.60 -22.94 -9.62
N THR A 855 2.36 -22.25 -10.74
CA THR A 855 1.01 -21.80 -11.09
C THR A 855 0.11 -23.01 -11.33
N LYS A 856 -1.10 -22.95 -10.80
CA LYS A 856 -2.06 -24.06 -10.72
C LYS A 856 -3.15 -23.83 -11.76
N ALA A 857 -3.74 -24.87 -12.32
CA ALA A 857 -4.97 -24.71 -13.12
C ALA A 857 -6.07 -24.04 -12.29
N ALA A 858 -6.90 -23.20 -12.93
CA ALA A 858 -8.09 -22.61 -12.33
C ALA A 858 -9.12 -23.69 -11.96
N LYS A 859 -10.17 -23.34 -11.18
CA LYS A 859 -11.19 -24.31 -10.71
C LYS A 859 -11.94 -25.04 -11.84
N ASN A 860 -11.94 -24.49 -13.05
CA ASN A 860 -12.51 -25.07 -14.27
C ASN A 860 -11.59 -26.12 -14.94
N GLY A 861 -10.36 -26.28 -14.47
CA GLY A 861 -9.35 -27.20 -15.01
C GLY A 861 -8.35 -26.56 -16.00
N THR A 862 -8.50 -25.28 -16.37
CA THR A 862 -7.73 -24.64 -17.45
C THR A 862 -6.85 -23.47 -16.97
N SER A 863 -6.14 -22.85 -17.91
CA SER A 863 -5.54 -21.51 -17.77
C SER A 863 -4.49 -21.40 -16.67
N GLY A 864 -3.76 -22.48 -16.35
CA GLY A 864 -2.78 -22.50 -15.25
C GLY A 864 -1.48 -21.73 -15.50
N HIS A 865 -1.51 -20.70 -16.34
CA HIS A 865 -0.37 -20.12 -17.03
C HIS A 865 0.66 -19.48 -16.10
N GLY A 866 1.95 -19.59 -16.42
CA GLY A 866 2.98 -18.75 -15.78
C GLY A 866 2.73 -17.27 -16.09
N MET A 867 2.68 -16.92 -17.36
CA MET A 867 2.26 -15.61 -17.84
C MET A 867 1.25 -15.71 -18.99
N ASP A 868 0.27 -14.81 -19.02
CA ASP A 868 -0.72 -14.66 -20.10
C ASP A 868 -0.73 -13.23 -20.65
N ILE A 869 -0.82 -13.08 -21.97
CA ILE A 869 -0.78 -11.80 -22.69
C ILE A 869 -1.84 -11.84 -23.77
N SER A 870 -2.91 -11.05 -23.61
CA SER A 870 -4.13 -11.13 -24.43
C SER A 870 -4.72 -9.77 -24.77
N SER A 871 -5.67 -9.73 -25.71
CA SER A 871 -6.44 -8.54 -26.08
C SER A 871 -5.63 -7.28 -26.42
N GLN A 872 -4.45 -7.44 -27.02
CA GLN A 872 -3.46 -6.38 -27.35
C GLN A 872 -2.63 -5.87 -26.17
N GLY A 873 -2.51 -6.64 -25.09
CA GLY A 873 -1.50 -6.42 -24.05
C GLY A 873 -0.07 -6.65 -24.59
N ALA A 874 0.91 -6.01 -23.97
CA ALA A 874 2.33 -6.16 -24.30
C ALA A 874 3.17 -6.53 -23.07
N ALA A 875 4.23 -7.31 -23.27
CA ALA A 875 5.20 -7.61 -22.23
C ALA A 875 6.66 -7.61 -22.72
N GLU A 876 7.54 -7.10 -21.87
CA GLU A 876 9.00 -7.22 -21.97
C GLU A 876 9.53 -8.02 -20.78
N VAL A 877 10.22 -9.13 -21.07
CA VAL A 877 10.67 -10.11 -20.08
C VAL A 877 12.18 -10.32 -20.21
N SER A 878 12.93 -10.16 -19.13
CA SER A 878 14.40 -10.24 -19.14
C SER A 878 14.98 -10.97 -17.92
N GLY A 879 15.86 -11.95 -18.15
CA GLY A 879 16.60 -12.62 -17.07
C GLY A 879 15.73 -13.37 -16.05
N CYS A 880 14.55 -13.86 -16.47
CA CYS A 880 13.55 -14.45 -15.57
C CYS A 880 13.56 -15.99 -15.57
N LEU A 881 12.82 -16.57 -14.62
CA LEU A 881 12.58 -18.02 -14.54
C LEU A 881 11.08 -18.32 -14.44
N PHE A 882 10.58 -19.10 -15.38
CA PHE A 882 9.26 -19.75 -15.33
C PHE A 882 9.49 -21.23 -15.06
N GLU A 883 9.00 -21.76 -13.94
CA GLU A 883 9.29 -23.14 -13.48
C GLU A 883 8.05 -23.85 -12.93
N ALA A 884 7.85 -25.12 -13.31
CA ALA A 884 6.82 -25.98 -12.73
C ALA A 884 5.38 -25.40 -12.81
N ASN A 885 5.12 -24.61 -13.84
CA ASN A 885 3.82 -24.01 -14.13
C ASN A 885 2.89 -25.05 -14.80
N THR A 886 1.58 -24.82 -14.75
CA THR A 886 0.58 -25.73 -15.35
C THR A 886 0.14 -25.21 -16.71
N GLU A 887 -0.13 -26.11 -17.66
CA GLU A 887 -0.69 -25.81 -19.00
C GLU A 887 0.25 -25.04 -19.94
N VAL A 888 0.64 -23.80 -19.61
CA VAL A 888 1.56 -22.98 -20.41
C VAL A 888 2.52 -22.18 -19.52
N GLY A 889 3.81 -22.15 -19.85
CA GLY A 889 4.79 -21.29 -19.19
C GLY A 889 4.55 -19.80 -19.51
N ILE A 890 4.51 -19.45 -20.79
CA ILE A 890 4.14 -18.11 -21.28
C ILE A 890 3.17 -18.24 -22.47
N ALA A 891 1.97 -17.65 -22.37
CA ALA A 891 0.96 -17.59 -23.41
C ALA A 891 0.86 -16.17 -24.02
N VAL A 892 0.76 -16.10 -25.35
CA VAL A 892 0.51 -14.88 -26.12
C VAL A 892 -0.66 -15.14 -27.07
N ALA A 893 -1.80 -14.53 -26.83
CA ALA A 893 -3.04 -14.79 -27.56
C ALA A 893 -3.63 -13.51 -28.16
N GLU A 894 -4.32 -13.68 -29.29
CA GLU A 894 -5.06 -12.63 -30.00
C GLU A 894 -4.21 -11.60 -30.76
N SER A 895 -4.80 -11.08 -31.85
CA SER A 895 -4.15 -10.16 -32.78
C SER A 895 -3.71 -8.86 -32.11
N GLY A 896 -2.40 -8.61 -32.12
CA GLY A 896 -1.78 -7.40 -31.60
C GLY A 896 -1.26 -7.51 -30.17
N SER A 897 -1.42 -8.67 -29.53
CA SER A 897 -0.72 -9.01 -28.29
C SER A 897 0.75 -9.32 -28.60
N MET A 898 1.68 -8.78 -27.80
CA MET A 898 3.12 -8.82 -28.11
C MET A 898 3.98 -9.24 -26.91
N LEU A 899 4.94 -10.13 -27.15
CA LEU A 899 5.95 -10.53 -26.18
C LEU A 899 7.37 -10.29 -26.72
N ALA A 900 8.22 -9.63 -25.93
CA ALA A 900 9.66 -9.67 -26.10
C ALA A 900 10.27 -10.38 -24.89
N VAL A 901 10.89 -11.55 -25.09
CA VAL A 901 11.53 -12.33 -24.02
C VAL A 901 13.01 -12.57 -24.30
N SER A 902 13.84 -12.28 -23.30
CA SER A 902 15.30 -12.33 -23.40
C SER A 902 15.94 -12.97 -22.18
N GLY A 903 17.01 -13.77 -22.38
CA GLY A 903 17.83 -14.30 -21.28
C GLY A 903 17.07 -15.11 -20.24
N THR A 904 15.93 -15.71 -20.61
CA THR A 904 14.91 -16.23 -19.68
C THR A 904 14.80 -17.75 -19.81
N ALA A 905 14.56 -18.42 -18.69
CA ALA A 905 14.33 -19.86 -18.65
C ALA A 905 12.84 -20.18 -18.49
N VAL A 906 12.31 -21.09 -19.29
CA VAL A 906 10.93 -21.62 -19.19
C VAL A 906 11.00 -23.14 -19.13
N ARG A 907 10.78 -23.72 -17.95
CA ARG A 907 11.03 -25.14 -17.73
C ARG A 907 10.01 -25.87 -16.88
N ASP A 908 10.00 -27.17 -17.09
CA ASP A 908 9.23 -28.13 -16.29
C ASP A 908 7.71 -27.83 -16.30
N THR A 909 7.19 -27.18 -17.35
CA THR A 909 5.75 -26.90 -17.49
C THR A 909 4.98 -28.22 -17.67
N ALA A 910 4.06 -28.51 -16.75
CA ALA A 910 3.27 -29.73 -16.72
C ALA A 910 1.90 -29.55 -17.41
N PRO A 911 1.27 -30.63 -17.93
CA PRO A 911 -0.10 -30.56 -18.42
C PRO A 911 -1.07 -30.36 -17.23
N ASN A 912 -2.25 -29.82 -17.52
CA ASN A 912 -3.32 -29.65 -16.54
C ASN A 912 -3.97 -31.01 -16.16
N GLY A 913 -5.00 -30.95 -15.30
CA GLY A 913 -5.69 -32.16 -14.80
C GLY A 913 -6.41 -32.99 -15.87
N GLU A 914 -6.63 -32.44 -17.06
CA GLU A 914 -7.20 -33.14 -18.22
C GLU A 914 -6.12 -33.72 -19.16
N GLY A 915 -4.84 -33.49 -18.87
CA GLY A 915 -3.71 -33.83 -19.74
C GLY A 915 -3.43 -32.80 -20.84
N VAL A 916 -4.05 -31.62 -20.78
CA VAL A 916 -3.92 -30.56 -21.80
C VAL A 916 -2.81 -29.57 -21.42
N GLY A 917 -2.06 -29.10 -22.42
CA GLY A 917 -0.92 -28.21 -22.22
C GLY A 917 0.34 -28.95 -21.77
N GLY A 918 1.20 -28.31 -20.99
CA GLY A 918 2.61 -28.69 -20.82
C GLY A 918 3.53 -27.93 -21.78
N ILE A 919 3.16 -26.71 -22.14
CA ILE A 919 3.80 -25.94 -23.21
C ILE A 919 4.74 -24.90 -22.62
N GLY A 920 5.99 -24.82 -23.08
CA GLY A 920 6.91 -23.76 -22.65
C GLY A 920 6.40 -22.38 -23.04
N LEU A 921 6.37 -22.09 -24.34
CA LEU A 921 5.86 -20.84 -24.90
C LEU A 921 4.78 -21.12 -25.95
N GLN A 922 3.64 -20.43 -25.85
CA GLN A 922 2.53 -20.54 -26.80
C GLN A 922 2.23 -19.19 -27.44
N ALA A 923 2.12 -19.14 -28.76
CA ALA A 923 1.56 -18.01 -29.49
C ALA A 923 0.31 -18.44 -30.29
N SER A 924 -0.77 -17.66 -30.25
CA SER A 924 -2.03 -18.02 -30.92
C SER A 924 -2.88 -16.83 -31.37
N TYR A 925 -3.79 -17.07 -32.33
CA TYR A 925 -4.82 -16.12 -32.78
C TYR A 925 -4.31 -14.74 -33.25
N GLY A 926 -3.07 -14.65 -33.73
CA GLY A 926 -2.44 -13.39 -34.15
C GLY A 926 -1.51 -12.75 -33.12
N GLY A 927 -1.25 -13.42 -31.99
CA GLY A 927 -0.22 -13.01 -31.03
C GLY A 927 1.18 -13.14 -31.63
N THR A 928 2.09 -12.25 -31.21
CA THR A 928 3.48 -12.24 -31.71
C THR A 928 4.50 -12.32 -30.57
N ALA A 929 5.59 -13.05 -30.78
CA ALA A 929 6.69 -13.13 -29.81
C ALA A 929 8.07 -13.01 -30.44
N SER A 930 9.00 -12.37 -29.74
CA SER A 930 10.44 -12.41 -30.02
C SER A 930 11.14 -13.08 -28.84
N VAL A 931 11.87 -14.16 -29.11
CA VAL A 931 12.52 -15.04 -28.12
C VAL A 931 14.03 -15.00 -28.39
N SER A 932 14.81 -14.55 -27.43
CA SER A 932 16.25 -14.33 -27.60
C SER A 932 17.07 -14.84 -26.40
N ALA A 933 18.15 -15.58 -26.64
CA ALA A 933 19.02 -16.10 -25.57
C ALA A 933 18.25 -16.86 -24.45
N CYS A 934 17.17 -17.56 -24.79
CA CYS A 934 16.30 -18.24 -23.82
C CYS A 934 16.59 -19.75 -23.73
N LEU A 935 16.20 -20.36 -22.60
CA LEU A 935 16.22 -21.81 -22.39
C LEU A 935 14.81 -22.33 -22.18
N LEU A 936 14.33 -23.19 -23.06
CA LEU A 936 13.08 -23.93 -22.89
C LEU A 936 13.40 -25.41 -22.66
N SER A 937 13.11 -25.94 -21.47
CA SER A 937 13.64 -27.24 -21.02
C SER A 937 12.60 -28.07 -20.26
N GLY A 938 12.46 -29.37 -20.52
CA GLY A 938 11.62 -30.24 -19.66
C GLY A 938 10.10 -30.02 -19.79
N ASN A 939 9.64 -29.27 -20.79
CA ASN A 939 8.21 -28.99 -20.99
C ASN A 939 7.50 -30.24 -21.56
N ALA A 940 6.30 -30.53 -21.05
CA ALA A 940 5.65 -31.84 -21.16
C ALA A 940 4.71 -32.08 -22.36
N LEU A 941 4.65 -31.14 -23.30
CA LEU A 941 3.98 -31.34 -24.58
C LEU A 941 4.74 -30.65 -25.70
N PHE A 942 4.98 -29.33 -25.58
CA PHE A 942 5.74 -28.57 -26.57
C PHE A 942 6.74 -27.62 -25.90
N GLY A 943 7.92 -27.45 -26.49
CA GLY A 943 8.82 -26.35 -26.11
C GLY A 943 8.22 -25.00 -26.52
N VAL A 944 7.92 -24.87 -27.81
CA VAL A 944 7.27 -23.69 -28.43
C VAL A 944 6.09 -24.16 -29.29
N ALA A 945 4.93 -23.51 -29.19
CA ALA A 945 3.74 -23.82 -29.98
C ALA A 945 3.16 -22.57 -30.66
N LEU A 946 2.85 -22.67 -31.95
CA LEU A 946 2.27 -21.59 -32.77
C LEU A 946 1.02 -22.06 -33.50
N TRP A 947 -0.11 -21.38 -33.32
CA TRP A 947 -1.34 -21.74 -34.05
C TRP A 947 -2.12 -20.54 -34.58
N HIS A 948 -2.87 -20.79 -35.65
CA HIS A 948 -3.80 -19.87 -36.32
C HIS A 948 -3.12 -18.78 -37.19
N PRO A 949 -3.83 -18.22 -38.19
CA PRO A 949 -3.25 -17.26 -39.12
C PRO A 949 -2.88 -15.95 -38.46
N GLY A 950 -1.74 -15.38 -38.86
CA GLY A 950 -1.23 -14.10 -38.35
C GLY A 950 -0.38 -14.22 -37.08
N THR A 951 -0.40 -15.37 -36.42
CA THR A 951 0.51 -15.69 -35.31
C THR A 951 1.95 -15.79 -35.80
N SER A 952 2.90 -15.14 -35.12
CA SER A 952 4.32 -15.25 -35.47
C SER A 952 5.30 -15.25 -34.29
N VAL A 953 6.35 -16.07 -34.39
CA VAL A 953 7.45 -16.09 -33.40
C VAL A 953 8.80 -15.99 -34.10
N ASP A 954 9.69 -15.14 -33.58
CA ASP A 954 11.09 -15.07 -33.95
C ASP A 954 11.94 -15.68 -32.81
N VAL A 955 12.67 -16.75 -33.08
CA VAL A 955 13.51 -17.46 -32.11
C VAL A 955 14.98 -17.29 -32.50
N SER A 956 15.76 -16.67 -31.63
CA SER A 956 17.17 -16.34 -31.86
C SER A 956 18.05 -16.76 -30.69
N ALA A 957 19.26 -17.28 -30.97
CA ALA A 957 20.28 -17.60 -29.97
C ALA A 957 19.78 -18.48 -28.78
N SER A 958 18.73 -19.29 -28.98
CA SER A 958 17.98 -19.95 -27.90
C SER A 958 18.13 -21.47 -27.91
N VAL A 959 17.88 -22.11 -26.77
CA VAL A 959 17.97 -23.56 -26.59
C VAL A 959 16.60 -24.13 -26.26
N VAL A 960 16.14 -25.13 -27.03
CA VAL A 960 14.94 -25.92 -26.73
C VAL A 960 15.34 -27.39 -26.59
N ARG A 961 15.12 -27.95 -25.40
CA ARG A 961 15.61 -29.31 -25.09
C ARG A 961 14.75 -30.10 -24.11
N HIS A 962 14.97 -31.40 -24.08
CA HIS A 962 14.37 -32.30 -23.08
C HIS A 962 12.84 -32.18 -23.02
N THR A 963 12.18 -31.81 -24.12
CA THR A 963 10.72 -31.82 -24.18
C THR A 963 10.24 -33.27 -24.13
N VAL A 964 9.31 -33.55 -23.22
CA VAL A 964 8.79 -34.90 -22.97
C VAL A 964 7.35 -35.01 -23.49
N PRO A 965 6.89 -36.19 -23.93
CA PRO A 965 5.49 -36.38 -24.30
C PRO A 965 4.55 -36.31 -23.09
N ASP A 966 3.26 -36.10 -23.37
CA ASP A 966 2.19 -36.11 -22.40
C ASP A 966 1.89 -37.53 -21.86
N ALA A 967 0.89 -37.63 -20.97
CA ALA A 967 0.47 -38.90 -20.38
C ALA A 967 -0.12 -39.92 -21.39
N THR A 968 -0.40 -39.51 -22.63
CA THR A 968 -0.82 -40.37 -23.75
C THR A 968 0.33 -40.73 -24.70
N GLY A 969 1.55 -40.26 -24.42
CA GLY A 969 2.68 -40.41 -25.32
C GLY A 969 2.64 -39.47 -26.53
N TYR A 970 1.79 -38.44 -26.52
CA TYR A 970 1.69 -37.45 -27.59
C TYR A 970 2.55 -36.21 -27.31
N GLY A 971 3.05 -35.58 -28.37
CA GLY A 971 3.93 -34.42 -28.28
C GLY A 971 5.32 -34.79 -27.80
N GLY A 972 5.89 -33.95 -26.94
CA GLY A 972 7.33 -33.87 -26.72
C GLY A 972 8.05 -33.03 -27.78
N HIS A 973 7.32 -32.28 -28.63
CA HIS A 973 7.95 -31.55 -29.73
C HIS A 973 8.74 -30.35 -29.22
N ALA A 974 9.89 -30.04 -29.83
CA ALA A 974 10.62 -28.83 -29.46
C ALA A 974 9.91 -27.57 -29.96
N MET A 975 9.44 -27.56 -31.22
CA MET A 975 8.62 -26.50 -31.79
C MET A 975 7.53 -27.07 -32.71
N GLU A 976 6.27 -26.68 -32.49
CA GLU A 976 5.12 -27.01 -33.35
C GLU A 976 4.48 -25.74 -33.94
N LEU A 977 4.11 -25.80 -35.23
CA LEU A 977 3.42 -24.72 -35.95
C LEU A 977 2.27 -25.30 -36.78
N GLY A 978 1.08 -24.71 -36.67
CA GLY A 978 -0.11 -25.13 -37.41
C GLY A 978 -1.02 -23.98 -37.86
N ALA A 979 -1.99 -24.31 -38.71
CA ALA A 979 -3.08 -23.44 -39.13
C ALA A 979 -2.68 -22.03 -39.63
N GLY A 980 -1.58 -21.89 -40.36
CA GLY A 980 -1.17 -20.62 -41.00
C GLY A 980 -0.25 -19.72 -40.17
N ALA A 981 0.36 -20.25 -39.10
CA ALA A 981 1.35 -19.52 -38.32
C ALA A 981 2.72 -19.42 -39.02
N THR A 982 3.56 -18.47 -38.61
CA THR A 982 4.93 -18.29 -39.16
C THR A 982 5.98 -18.27 -38.06
N ALA A 983 7.10 -18.98 -38.22
CA ALA A 983 8.26 -18.79 -37.35
C ALA A 983 9.55 -18.53 -38.14
N THR A 984 10.39 -17.66 -37.58
CA THR A 984 11.80 -17.51 -37.95
C THR A 984 12.64 -18.10 -36.84
N VAL A 985 13.69 -18.85 -37.20
CA VAL A 985 14.63 -19.46 -36.26
C VAL A 985 16.06 -19.14 -36.71
N SER A 986 16.88 -18.63 -35.80
CA SER A 986 18.27 -18.25 -36.05
C SER A 986 19.18 -18.65 -34.89
N GLU A 987 20.39 -19.11 -35.19
CA GLU A 987 21.48 -19.31 -34.21
C GLU A 987 21.09 -20.16 -32.98
N SER A 988 20.12 -21.07 -33.15
CA SER A 988 19.44 -21.76 -32.04
C SER A 988 19.74 -23.27 -32.01
N LEU A 989 19.56 -23.88 -30.85
CA LEU A 989 19.84 -25.30 -30.58
C LEU A 989 18.57 -26.03 -30.15
N PHE A 990 18.21 -27.07 -30.89
CA PHE A 990 17.17 -28.02 -30.54
C PHE A 990 17.85 -29.35 -30.24
N GLU A 991 17.90 -29.77 -28.97
CA GLU A 991 18.65 -30.96 -28.55
C GLU A 991 17.83 -31.91 -27.66
N GLU A 992 18.02 -33.22 -27.84
CA GLU A 992 17.52 -34.24 -26.89
C GLU A 992 16.01 -34.13 -26.61
N ASN A 993 15.24 -33.80 -27.66
CA ASN A 993 13.78 -33.72 -27.67
C ASN A 993 13.15 -35.04 -28.13
N VAL A 994 11.87 -35.26 -27.85
CA VAL A 994 11.15 -36.49 -28.22
C VAL A 994 10.20 -36.23 -29.39
N ALA A 995 9.84 -37.26 -30.15
CA ALA A 995 8.92 -37.22 -31.29
C ALA A 995 9.40 -36.38 -32.50
N LEU A 996 9.41 -35.05 -32.38
CA LEU A 996 9.73 -34.10 -33.46
C LEU A 996 10.50 -32.89 -32.89
N SER A 997 11.65 -32.51 -33.44
CA SER A 997 12.28 -31.25 -33.02
C SER A 997 11.53 -30.04 -33.60
N ILE A 998 11.35 -29.92 -34.91
CA ILE A 998 10.50 -28.85 -35.50
C ILE A 998 9.42 -29.47 -36.38
N PHE A 999 8.16 -29.13 -36.14
CA PHE A 999 7.01 -29.62 -36.91
C PHE A 999 6.13 -28.47 -37.43
N ALA A 1000 6.04 -28.32 -38.76
CA ALA A 1000 5.14 -27.38 -39.42
C ALA A 1000 4.06 -28.12 -40.21
N PHE A 1001 2.78 -27.81 -39.98
CA PHE A 1001 1.66 -28.40 -40.73
C PHE A 1001 0.60 -27.37 -41.12
N ASP A 1002 -0.33 -27.79 -41.99
CA ASP A 1002 -1.33 -26.98 -42.68
C ASP A 1002 -0.83 -25.98 -43.73
N GLY A 1003 -1.69 -25.76 -44.73
CA GLY A 1003 -1.48 -24.79 -45.80
C GLY A 1003 -1.38 -23.35 -45.30
N GLY A 1004 -0.29 -22.69 -45.68
CA GLY A 1004 0.00 -21.30 -45.28
C GLY A 1004 0.88 -21.19 -44.04
N THR A 1005 1.13 -22.29 -43.32
CA THR A 1005 2.14 -22.33 -42.25
C THR A 1005 3.54 -22.23 -42.85
N ARG A 1006 4.42 -21.45 -42.22
CA ARG A 1006 5.79 -21.21 -42.70
C ARG A 1006 6.83 -21.31 -41.59
N THR A 1007 7.96 -21.94 -41.87
CA THR A 1007 9.14 -21.91 -40.99
C THR A 1007 10.40 -21.58 -41.79
N ASP A 1008 11.15 -20.56 -41.36
CA ASP A 1008 12.46 -20.20 -41.90
C ASP A 1008 13.52 -20.46 -40.83
N VAL A 1009 14.34 -21.50 -41.01
CA VAL A 1009 15.38 -21.94 -40.07
C VAL A 1009 16.76 -21.60 -40.64
N SER A 1010 17.61 -20.97 -39.83
CA SER A 1010 18.92 -20.48 -40.25
C SER A 1010 19.99 -20.67 -39.18
N ALA A 1011 21.23 -21.00 -39.57
CA ALA A 1011 22.40 -21.08 -38.68
C ALA A 1011 22.17 -21.89 -37.38
N SER A 1012 21.29 -22.90 -37.42
CA SER A 1012 20.77 -23.59 -36.22
C SER A 1012 21.14 -25.07 -36.20
N VAL A 1013 21.14 -25.66 -35.01
CA VAL A 1013 21.49 -27.06 -34.77
C VAL A 1013 20.26 -27.83 -34.28
N VAL A 1014 19.95 -28.97 -34.91
CA VAL A 1014 18.91 -29.91 -34.48
C VAL A 1014 19.52 -31.28 -34.25
N ARG A 1015 19.63 -31.72 -33.00
CA ARG A 1015 20.38 -32.94 -32.66
C ARG A 1015 19.70 -33.87 -31.68
N GLY A 1016 19.97 -35.17 -31.85
CA GLY A 1016 19.59 -36.18 -30.87
C GLY A 1016 18.09 -36.25 -30.60
N THR A 1017 17.24 -35.97 -31.60
CA THR A 1017 15.80 -36.19 -31.45
C THR A 1017 15.55 -37.70 -31.33
N GLU A 1018 14.91 -38.10 -30.23
CA GLU A 1018 14.66 -39.50 -29.85
C GLU A 1018 13.21 -39.90 -30.17
N PRO A 1019 12.94 -41.19 -30.44
CA PRO A 1019 11.61 -41.63 -30.80
C PRO A 1019 10.65 -41.64 -29.60
N ASP A 1020 9.39 -41.30 -29.84
CA ASP A 1020 8.33 -41.52 -28.85
C ASP A 1020 8.06 -43.02 -28.60
N SER A 1021 7.32 -43.33 -27.53
CA SER A 1021 7.06 -44.71 -27.12
C SER A 1021 5.98 -45.42 -27.94
N GLU A 1022 5.20 -44.70 -28.76
CA GLU A 1022 4.01 -45.24 -29.43
C GLU A 1022 3.97 -45.08 -30.96
N ARG A 1023 4.74 -44.18 -31.58
CA ARG A 1023 4.55 -43.78 -33.00
C ARG A 1023 5.82 -43.77 -33.85
N PHE A 1024 6.97 -44.14 -33.30
CA PHE A 1024 8.26 -44.29 -34.01
C PHE A 1024 8.84 -43.00 -34.63
N MET A 1025 8.27 -41.84 -34.32
CA MET A 1025 8.73 -40.56 -34.83
C MET A 1025 9.85 -40.05 -33.95
N GLY A 1026 11.00 -39.69 -34.51
CA GLY A 1026 12.12 -39.04 -33.81
C GLY A 1026 12.71 -37.91 -34.67
N TYR A 1027 11.85 -37.24 -35.44
CA TYR A 1027 12.29 -36.51 -36.64
C TYR A 1027 12.92 -35.16 -36.31
N GLY A 1028 13.98 -34.80 -37.04
CA GLY A 1028 14.65 -33.51 -36.85
C GLY A 1028 13.74 -32.34 -37.23
N ILE A 1029 13.41 -32.20 -38.52
CA ILE A 1029 12.48 -31.19 -39.01
C ILE A 1029 11.46 -31.87 -39.93
N GLN A 1030 10.17 -31.68 -39.64
CA GLN A 1030 9.05 -32.10 -40.49
C GLN A 1030 8.28 -30.88 -40.99
N ALA A 1031 7.95 -30.85 -42.28
CA ALA A 1031 6.86 -30.03 -42.81
C ALA A 1031 5.84 -30.88 -43.58
N SER A 1032 4.55 -30.60 -43.42
CA SER A 1032 3.49 -31.31 -44.13
C SER A 1032 2.21 -30.51 -44.40
N GLU A 1033 1.30 -31.10 -45.17
CA GLU A 1033 -0.06 -30.58 -45.41
C GLU A 1033 -0.13 -29.18 -46.05
N GLY A 1034 0.85 -28.82 -46.88
CA GLY A 1034 0.93 -27.51 -47.53
C GLY A 1034 1.78 -26.48 -46.80
N ALA A 1035 2.46 -26.88 -45.71
CA ALA A 1035 3.43 -26.04 -45.03
C ALA A 1035 4.69 -25.79 -45.89
N ILE A 1036 5.34 -24.65 -45.64
CA ILE A 1036 6.56 -24.22 -46.35
C ILE A 1036 7.73 -24.14 -45.36
N GLY A 1037 8.79 -24.91 -45.61
CA GLY A 1037 10.05 -24.82 -44.89
C GLY A 1037 11.15 -24.16 -45.71
N ALA A 1038 11.97 -23.32 -45.09
CA ALA A 1038 13.24 -22.88 -45.64
C ALA A 1038 14.35 -23.15 -44.62
N LEU A 1039 15.44 -23.80 -45.02
CA LEU A 1039 16.55 -24.17 -44.16
C LEU A 1039 17.85 -23.60 -44.75
N SER A 1040 18.66 -22.92 -43.94
CA SER A 1040 19.91 -22.30 -44.42
C SER A 1040 21.06 -22.43 -43.41
N GLY A 1041 22.19 -23.01 -43.82
CA GLY A 1041 23.38 -23.08 -42.96
C GLY A 1041 23.19 -23.90 -41.67
N CYS A 1042 22.31 -24.89 -41.66
CA CYS A 1042 21.94 -25.64 -40.46
C CYS A 1042 22.77 -26.93 -40.30
N LEU A 1043 22.82 -27.48 -39.09
CA LEU A 1043 23.35 -28.80 -38.78
C LEU A 1043 22.26 -29.68 -38.17
N LEU A 1044 21.96 -30.80 -38.81
CA LEU A 1044 21.11 -31.85 -38.27
C LEU A 1044 21.98 -33.08 -37.99
N GLU A 1045 22.07 -33.52 -36.74
CA GLU A 1045 22.92 -34.67 -36.39
C GLU A 1045 22.30 -35.63 -35.37
N GLN A 1046 22.57 -36.93 -35.51
CA GLN A 1046 22.22 -37.96 -34.51
C GLN A 1046 20.71 -38.10 -34.21
N ASN A 1047 19.84 -37.50 -35.03
CA ASN A 1047 18.38 -37.65 -34.97
C ASN A 1047 17.97 -39.09 -35.31
N THR A 1048 16.74 -39.48 -35.01
CA THR A 1048 16.26 -40.86 -35.15
C THR A 1048 15.07 -40.93 -36.11
N GLY A 1049 14.95 -41.97 -36.94
CA GLY A 1049 13.84 -42.01 -37.92
C GLY A 1049 14.19 -41.25 -39.21
N VAL A 1050 14.05 -39.93 -39.19
CA VAL A 1050 14.26 -39.05 -40.35
C VAL A 1050 14.79 -37.69 -39.90
N ALA A 1051 15.92 -37.22 -40.43
CA ALA A 1051 16.39 -35.87 -40.09
C ALA A 1051 15.55 -34.77 -40.75
N LEU A 1052 15.18 -34.93 -42.03
CA LEU A 1052 14.31 -34.00 -42.78
C LEU A 1052 13.13 -34.73 -43.43
N LEU A 1053 11.89 -34.48 -42.98
CA LEU A 1053 10.66 -35.09 -43.53
C LEU A 1053 9.77 -34.04 -44.20
N PHE A 1054 9.45 -34.24 -45.48
CA PHE A 1054 8.55 -33.36 -46.24
C PHE A 1054 7.42 -34.20 -46.85
N ALA A 1055 6.18 -34.03 -46.37
CA ALA A 1055 5.09 -34.95 -46.68
C ALA A 1055 3.78 -34.26 -47.09
N ARG A 1056 2.95 -34.98 -47.86
CA ARG A 1056 1.62 -34.59 -48.33
C ARG A 1056 1.62 -33.45 -49.37
N PRO A 1057 0.52 -33.26 -50.13
CA PRO A 1057 0.48 -32.32 -51.25
C PRO A 1057 0.71 -30.86 -50.84
N ASP A 1058 1.19 -30.08 -51.81
CA ASP A 1058 1.48 -28.64 -51.72
C ASP A 1058 2.60 -28.25 -50.72
N THR A 1059 3.11 -29.17 -49.91
CA THR A 1059 4.28 -28.98 -49.03
C THR A 1059 5.54 -28.63 -49.84
N ARG A 1060 6.30 -27.63 -49.39
CA ARG A 1060 7.52 -27.18 -50.07
C ARG A 1060 8.69 -26.98 -49.12
N ALA A 1061 9.89 -27.28 -49.60
CA ALA A 1061 11.12 -27.06 -48.85
C ALA A 1061 12.27 -26.53 -49.71
N ASP A 1062 12.90 -25.43 -49.27
CA ASP A 1062 14.16 -24.94 -49.81
C ASP A 1062 15.28 -25.17 -48.76
N VAL A 1063 16.23 -26.07 -49.04
CA VAL A 1063 17.35 -26.42 -48.15
C VAL A 1063 18.67 -25.98 -48.78
N LEU A 1064 19.39 -25.08 -48.10
CA LEU A 1064 20.61 -24.46 -48.58
C LEU A 1064 21.76 -24.62 -47.56
N GLY A 1065 22.94 -25.04 -48.01
CA GLY A 1065 24.16 -24.99 -47.18
C GLY A 1065 24.08 -25.80 -45.88
N THR A 1066 23.26 -26.86 -45.84
CA THR A 1066 22.91 -27.58 -44.61
C THR A 1066 23.65 -28.92 -44.54
N ILE A 1067 24.04 -29.33 -43.33
CA ILE A 1067 24.68 -30.63 -43.06
C ILE A 1067 23.67 -31.51 -42.34
N VAL A 1068 23.50 -32.74 -42.82
CA VAL A 1068 22.61 -33.76 -42.24
C VAL A 1068 23.41 -35.05 -42.04
N ARG A 1069 23.70 -35.41 -40.78
CA ARG A 1069 24.59 -36.54 -40.51
C ARG A 1069 24.15 -37.49 -39.40
N ASP A 1070 24.70 -38.69 -39.43
CA ASP A 1070 24.57 -39.70 -38.38
C ASP A 1070 23.10 -40.01 -37.99
N THR A 1071 22.14 -39.84 -38.91
CA THR A 1071 20.73 -40.14 -38.61
C THR A 1071 20.57 -41.64 -38.36
N ARG A 1072 20.07 -41.98 -37.17
CA ARG A 1072 19.99 -43.34 -36.63
C ARG A 1072 18.67 -44.01 -37.00
N PRO A 1073 18.67 -45.34 -37.22
CA PRO A 1073 17.42 -46.08 -37.28
C PRO A 1073 16.71 -46.04 -35.93
N ASN A 1074 15.37 -46.14 -35.95
CA ASN A 1074 14.54 -46.27 -34.75
C ASN A 1074 14.79 -47.59 -33.99
N SER A 1075 14.08 -47.79 -32.88
CA SER A 1075 14.23 -48.96 -31.99
C SER A 1075 13.92 -50.31 -32.64
N GLU A 1076 13.19 -50.34 -33.76
CA GLU A 1076 12.93 -51.54 -34.57
C GLU A 1076 14.00 -51.77 -35.67
N GLY A 1077 14.93 -50.83 -35.84
CA GLY A 1077 15.94 -50.84 -36.90
C GLY A 1077 15.45 -50.22 -38.21
N PHE A 1078 14.28 -49.57 -38.23
CA PHE A 1078 13.70 -48.93 -39.40
C PHE A 1078 13.93 -47.42 -39.42
N LEU A 1079 13.86 -46.80 -40.59
CA LEU A 1079 13.88 -45.33 -40.79
C LEU A 1079 15.15 -44.69 -40.16
N GLY A 1080 16.20 -44.49 -40.96
CA GLY A 1080 17.39 -43.72 -40.54
C GLY A 1080 17.69 -42.54 -41.46
N SER A 1081 16.69 -42.09 -42.21
CA SER A 1081 16.89 -41.35 -43.44
C SER A 1081 17.38 -39.92 -43.22
N GLY A 1082 18.43 -39.50 -43.93
CA GLY A 1082 18.86 -38.09 -43.91
C GLY A 1082 17.76 -37.15 -44.42
N LEU A 1083 17.13 -37.50 -45.54
CA LEU A 1083 15.92 -36.84 -46.02
C LEU A 1083 14.90 -37.84 -46.57
N ALA A 1084 13.61 -37.58 -46.31
CA ALA A 1084 12.48 -38.22 -46.95
C ALA A 1084 11.46 -37.19 -47.45
N ALA A 1085 11.20 -37.17 -48.74
CA ALA A 1085 10.11 -36.44 -49.37
C ALA A 1085 9.01 -37.43 -49.78
N GLN A 1086 7.73 -37.13 -49.54
CA GLN A 1086 6.63 -38.02 -49.90
C GLN A 1086 5.30 -37.33 -50.24
N GLU A 1087 4.43 -38.07 -50.94
CA GLU A 1087 3.03 -37.70 -51.22
C GLU A 1087 2.82 -36.32 -51.87
N ALA A 1088 3.58 -36.01 -52.92
CA ALA A 1088 3.53 -34.75 -53.69
C ALA A 1088 4.13 -33.51 -52.99
N ALA A 1089 5.06 -33.71 -52.06
CA ALA A 1089 5.95 -32.65 -51.58
C ALA A 1089 7.01 -32.26 -52.64
N HIS A 1090 7.41 -30.98 -52.67
CA HIS A 1090 8.48 -30.46 -53.56
C HIS A 1090 9.65 -29.90 -52.75
N VAL A 1091 10.81 -30.52 -52.88
CA VAL A 1091 12.02 -30.21 -52.11
C VAL A 1091 13.15 -29.79 -53.04
N MET A 1092 13.84 -28.70 -52.71
CA MET A 1092 15.02 -28.20 -53.40
C MET A 1092 16.22 -28.19 -52.46
N LEU A 1093 17.27 -28.93 -52.81
CA LEU A 1093 18.50 -29.10 -52.02
C LEU A 1093 19.66 -28.42 -52.76
N ARG A 1094 20.39 -27.53 -52.10
CA ARG A 1094 21.55 -26.81 -52.66
C ARG A 1094 22.69 -26.75 -51.66
N LEU A 1095 23.92 -27.02 -52.09
CA LEU A 1095 25.11 -26.97 -51.22
C LEU A 1095 24.93 -27.80 -49.92
N THR A 1096 24.14 -28.88 -49.99
CA THR A 1096 23.73 -29.68 -48.82
C THR A 1096 24.55 -30.96 -48.75
N LEU A 1097 25.00 -31.34 -47.55
CA LEU A 1097 25.76 -32.56 -47.30
C LEU A 1097 24.91 -33.54 -46.48
N PHE A 1098 24.76 -34.77 -46.97
CA PHE A 1098 24.25 -35.92 -46.23
C PHE A 1098 25.42 -36.86 -45.94
N ASP A 1099 25.68 -37.23 -44.69
CA ASP A 1099 26.87 -38.00 -44.28
C ASP A 1099 26.55 -39.05 -43.20
N GLY A 1100 26.92 -40.32 -43.38
CA GLY A 1100 26.78 -41.35 -42.34
C GLY A 1100 25.35 -41.72 -41.92
N ASN A 1101 24.33 -41.24 -42.64
CA ASN A 1101 22.92 -41.54 -42.34
C ASN A 1101 22.58 -43.01 -42.60
N ALA A 1102 21.72 -43.63 -41.80
CA ALA A 1102 21.34 -45.02 -42.00
C ALA A 1102 20.17 -45.16 -43.01
N THR A 1103 20.04 -46.33 -43.64
CA THR A 1103 18.92 -46.68 -44.53
C THR A 1103 18.91 -45.95 -45.88
N THR A 1104 18.84 -44.61 -45.88
CA THR A 1104 18.94 -43.77 -47.09
C THR A 1104 19.56 -42.40 -46.78
N GLY A 1105 20.45 -41.89 -47.64
CA GLY A 1105 20.92 -40.51 -47.55
C GLY A 1105 19.80 -39.51 -47.85
N VAL A 1106 19.24 -39.60 -49.06
CA VAL A 1106 18.10 -38.80 -49.54
C VAL A 1106 17.07 -39.72 -50.18
N SER A 1107 15.78 -39.46 -49.96
CA SER A 1107 14.72 -40.30 -50.52
C SER A 1107 13.46 -39.55 -50.92
N ALA A 1108 12.76 -40.05 -51.94
CA ALA A 1108 11.59 -39.45 -52.56
C ALA A 1108 10.55 -40.54 -52.90
N PHE A 1109 9.31 -40.40 -52.45
CA PHE A 1109 8.28 -41.43 -52.58
C PHE A 1109 6.92 -40.90 -53.01
N GLY A 1110 6.18 -41.71 -53.76
CA GLY A 1110 4.78 -41.44 -54.08
C GLY A 1110 4.58 -40.45 -55.22
N GLN A 1111 3.40 -40.53 -55.84
CA GLN A 1111 3.10 -39.86 -57.09
C GLN A 1111 3.17 -38.33 -56.95
N GLY A 1112 4.01 -37.71 -57.79
CA GLY A 1112 4.12 -36.25 -57.88
C GLY A 1112 5.08 -35.61 -56.88
N THR A 1113 5.72 -36.39 -56.01
CA THR A 1113 6.82 -35.92 -55.16
C THR A 1113 8.01 -35.53 -56.02
N VAL A 1114 8.64 -34.38 -55.74
CA VAL A 1114 9.80 -33.89 -56.50
C VAL A 1114 10.93 -33.55 -55.55
N VAL A 1115 12.12 -34.10 -55.79
CA VAL A 1115 13.37 -33.70 -55.13
C VAL A 1115 14.35 -33.21 -56.19
N GLU A 1116 14.75 -31.95 -56.09
CA GLU A 1116 15.77 -31.32 -56.93
C GLU A 1116 17.05 -31.11 -56.10
N MET A 1117 18.17 -31.69 -56.54
CA MET A 1117 19.47 -31.58 -55.89
C MET A 1117 20.45 -30.85 -56.80
N ALA A 1118 21.09 -29.80 -56.30
CA ALA A 1118 22.16 -29.09 -56.99
C ALA A 1118 23.39 -28.93 -56.08
N GLU A 1119 24.59 -29.17 -56.61
CA GLU A 1119 25.86 -28.88 -55.92
C GLU A 1119 25.93 -29.49 -54.51
N SER A 1120 25.34 -30.67 -54.33
CA SER A 1120 25.12 -31.32 -53.03
C SER A 1120 25.81 -32.69 -52.98
N ALA A 1121 26.05 -33.20 -51.77
CA ALA A 1121 26.78 -34.45 -51.55
C ALA A 1121 25.99 -35.44 -50.69
N VAL A 1122 26.10 -36.73 -50.99
CA VAL A 1122 25.64 -37.84 -50.16
C VAL A 1122 26.80 -38.80 -49.94
N LEU A 1123 27.14 -39.06 -48.67
CA LEU A 1123 28.30 -39.82 -48.25
C LEU A 1123 27.93 -40.92 -47.26
N ASP A 1124 28.60 -42.07 -47.42
CA ASP A 1124 28.71 -43.13 -46.43
C ASP A 1124 27.36 -43.59 -45.83
N THR A 1125 26.31 -43.72 -46.65
CA THR A 1125 24.98 -44.18 -46.17
C THR A 1125 25.07 -45.61 -45.62
N GLN A 1126 24.73 -45.78 -44.34
CA GLN A 1126 24.87 -47.02 -43.61
C GLN A 1126 23.68 -47.98 -43.81
N PRO A 1127 23.85 -49.30 -43.60
CA PRO A 1127 22.75 -50.25 -43.66
C PRO A 1127 21.67 -49.97 -42.60
N GLY A 1128 20.40 -50.02 -43.00
CA GLY A 1128 19.24 -49.94 -42.10
C GLY A 1128 17.99 -50.56 -42.72
N GLY A 1129 16.97 -50.84 -41.92
CA GLY A 1129 15.69 -51.35 -42.41
C GLY A 1129 14.83 -50.23 -42.98
N TYR A 1130 14.02 -50.53 -44.01
CA TYR A 1130 13.07 -49.56 -44.55
C TYR A 1130 11.66 -50.13 -44.61
N THR A 1131 10.74 -49.54 -43.83
CA THR A 1131 9.32 -49.89 -43.81
C THR A 1131 8.49 -48.63 -44.04
N LEU A 1132 7.90 -48.52 -45.23
CA LEU A 1132 6.81 -47.58 -45.49
C LEU A 1132 5.50 -48.15 -44.93
N GLU A 1133 4.57 -47.28 -44.54
CA GLU A 1133 3.20 -47.68 -44.15
C GLU A 1133 2.33 -48.11 -45.35
N THR A 1134 2.86 -48.12 -46.58
CA THR A 1134 2.14 -48.59 -47.76
C THR A 1134 1.99 -50.13 -47.75
N GLU A 1135 0.83 -50.66 -48.17
CA GLU A 1135 0.53 -52.11 -48.21
C GLU A 1135 1.48 -52.95 -49.10
N ARG A 1136 2.50 -52.34 -49.73
CA ARG A 1136 3.48 -52.97 -50.61
C ARG A 1136 4.92 -52.96 -50.08
N SER A 1137 5.18 -52.33 -48.93
CA SER A 1137 6.55 -52.04 -48.46
C SER A 1137 7.41 -53.24 -48.04
N SER A 1138 6.84 -54.46 -48.02
CA SER A 1138 7.49 -55.68 -47.51
C SER A 1138 8.75 -56.14 -48.27
N GLU A 1139 9.15 -55.48 -49.35
CA GLU A 1139 10.28 -55.87 -50.21
C GLU A 1139 11.62 -55.22 -49.78
N PHE A 1140 11.62 -54.19 -48.93
CA PHE A 1140 12.83 -53.43 -48.55
C PHE A 1140 13.43 -53.80 -47.17
N GLN A 1141 13.70 -55.10 -46.96
CA GLN A 1141 14.23 -55.59 -45.69
C GLN A 1141 15.61 -55.03 -45.26
N VAL A 1142 16.45 -54.60 -46.20
CA VAL A 1142 17.71 -53.87 -45.91
C VAL A 1142 17.96 -52.84 -47.02
N CYS A 1143 18.03 -51.57 -46.64
CA CYS A 1143 18.43 -50.44 -47.48
C CYS A 1143 19.77 -49.86 -46.99
N GLY A 1144 20.36 -49.03 -47.83
CA GLY A 1144 21.61 -48.31 -47.59
C GLY A 1144 21.95 -47.49 -48.85
N ASP A 1145 20.95 -46.83 -49.43
CA ASP A 1145 21.09 -46.12 -50.71
C ASP A 1145 21.43 -44.64 -50.49
N GLY A 1146 22.37 -44.09 -51.24
CA GLY A 1146 22.63 -42.65 -51.23
C GLY A 1146 21.38 -41.86 -51.59
N ILE A 1147 20.81 -42.13 -52.76
CA ILE A 1147 19.60 -41.47 -53.27
C ILE A 1147 18.58 -42.52 -53.72
N LEU A 1148 17.38 -42.52 -53.13
CA LEU A 1148 16.27 -43.43 -53.46
C LEU A 1148 15.04 -42.67 -53.95
N ALA A 1149 14.66 -42.85 -55.22
CA ALA A 1149 13.39 -42.37 -55.78
C ALA A 1149 12.46 -43.55 -56.04
N ALA A 1150 11.19 -43.47 -55.62
CA ALA A 1150 10.22 -44.55 -55.86
C ALA A 1150 8.74 -44.13 -55.96
N GLU A 1151 7.91 -45.06 -56.45
CA GLU A 1151 6.43 -44.98 -56.46
C GLU A 1151 5.85 -43.73 -57.18
N GLY A 1152 6.44 -43.34 -58.31
CA GLY A 1152 5.97 -42.21 -59.12
C GLY A 1152 6.49 -40.83 -58.67
N SER A 1153 7.52 -40.80 -57.83
CA SER A 1153 8.30 -39.60 -57.53
C SER A 1153 9.22 -39.20 -58.69
N THR A 1154 9.77 -37.99 -58.61
CA THR A 1154 10.78 -37.43 -59.52
C THR A 1154 12.02 -37.01 -58.73
N ALA A 1155 13.21 -37.48 -59.13
CA ALA A 1155 14.48 -37.01 -58.56
C ALA A 1155 15.40 -36.41 -59.63
N VAL A 1156 15.79 -35.15 -59.46
CA VAL A 1156 16.66 -34.39 -60.37
C VAL A 1156 17.98 -34.11 -59.68
N MET A 1157 19.10 -34.53 -60.28
CA MET A 1157 20.45 -34.37 -59.72
C MET A 1157 21.33 -33.57 -60.69
N LEU A 1158 21.86 -32.45 -60.21
CA LEU A 1158 22.75 -31.55 -60.93
C LEU A 1158 24.04 -31.36 -60.12
N SER A 1159 25.21 -31.63 -60.70
CA SER A 1159 26.51 -31.47 -60.02
C SER A 1159 26.55 -32.15 -58.63
N THR A 1160 25.91 -33.32 -58.50
CA THR A 1160 25.74 -34.03 -57.23
C THR A 1160 26.87 -35.05 -57.04
N PHE A 1161 27.40 -35.16 -55.83
CA PHE A 1161 28.42 -36.15 -55.46
C PHE A 1161 27.82 -37.23 -54.58
N VAL A 1162 28.04 -38.51 -54.90
CA VAL A 1162 27.47 -39.65 -54.16
C VAL A 1162 28.56 -40.70 -53.94
N SER A 1163 28.83 -41.10 -52.69
CA SER A 1163 29.95 -42.02 -52.41
C SER A 1163 29.81 -42.83 -51.13
N GLY A 1164 30.25 -44.09 -51.18
CA GLY A 1164 30.45 -44.92 -49.98
C GLY A 1164 29.18 -45.58 -49.44
N ASP A 1165 28.08 -45.52 -50.19
CA ASP A 1165 26.79 -46.03 -49.76
C ASP A 1165 26.77 -47.57 -49.75
N ALA A 1166 26.24 -48.15 -48.66
CA ALA A 1166 26.27 -49.58 -48.38
C ALA A 1166 25.38 -50.45 -49.30
N ARG A 1167 24.56 -49.83 -50.15
CA ARG A 1167 23.78 -50.49 -51.21
C ARG A 1167 24.00 -49.81 -52.55
N ASN A 1168 23.10 -48.92 -52.99
CA ASN A 1168 23.25 -48.22 -54.26
C ASN A 1168 23.65 -46.75 -54.03
N GLY A 1169 24.46 -46.17 -54.92
CA GLY A 1169 24.63 -44.72 -54.94
C GLY A 1169 23.30 -44.02 -55.28
N ILE A 1170 22.71 -44.40 -56.42
CA ILE A 1170 21.37 -43.94 -56.83
C ILE A 1170 20.47 -45.15 -57.12
N TYR A 1171 19.21 -45.11 -56.69
CA TYR A 1171 18.20 -46.11 -57.03
C TYR A 1171 16.87 -45.45 -57.43
N PHE A 1172 16.37 -45.76 -58.63
CA PHE A 1172 15.02 -45.40 -59.08
C PHE A 1172 14.14 -46.67 -59.15
N ASN A 1173 12.93 -46.64 -58.61
CA ASN A 1173 11.97 -47.74 -58.65
C ASN A 1173 10.54 -47.24 -58.99
N GLN A 1174 10.06 -47.49 -60.21
CA GLN A 1174 8.79 -46.92 -60.71
C GLN A 1174 8.74 -45.37 -60.63
N SER A 1175 9.89 -44.70 -60.76
CA SER A 1175 10.07 -43.25 -60.56
C SER A 1175 10.78 -42.58 -61.74
N GLU A 1176 10.54 -41.29 -61.97
CA GLU A 1176 11.15 -40.50 -63.04
C GLU A 1176 12.33 -39.64 -62.51
N GLY A 1177 13.08 -38.99 -63.39
CA GLY A 1177 14.16 -38.10 -62.93
C GLY A 1177 15.20 -37.72 -63.97
N SER A 1178 16.28 -37.07 -63.51
CA SER A 1178 17.45 -36.81 -64.34
C SER A 1178 18.75 -36.77 -63.54
N VAL A 1179 19.87 -37.10 -64.19
CA VAL A 1179 21.22 -37.02 -63.63
C VAL A 1179 22.13 -36.26 -64.59
N THR A 1180 22.72 -35.16 -64.12
CA THR A 1180 23.52 -34.22 -64.91
C THR A 1180 24.81 -33.83 -64.17
N ASP A 1181 25.94 -33.91 -64.87
CA ASP A 1181 27.29 -33.54 -64.41
C ASP A 1181 27.66 -34.02 -63.00
N SER A 1182 27.17 -35.21 -62.62
CA SER A 1182 27.25 -35.77 -61.26
C SER A 1182 28.28 -36.90 -61.14
N VAL A 1183 28.83 -37.12 -59.94
CA VAL A 1183 29.92 -38.06 -59.65
C VAL A 1183 29.48 -39.10 -58.62
N ILE A 1184 29.39 -40.37 -59.01
CA ILE A 1184 28.87 -41.46 -58.18
C ILE A 1184 29.92 -42.57 -58.04
N VAL A 1185 30.52 -42.73 -56.86
CA VAL A 1185 31.74 -43.54 -56.68
C VAL A 1185 31.75 -44.47 -55.47
N ASN A 1186 32.48 -45.57 -55.55
CA ASN A 1186 32.80 -46.46 -54.42
C ASN A 1186 31.59 -47.02 -53.63
N ASN A 1187 30.43 -47.21 -54.25
CA ASN A 1187 29.23 -47.79 -53.60
C ASN A 1187 29.24 -49.32 -53.67
N ASP A 1188 28.74 -49.97 -52.61
CA ASP A 1188 28.96 -51.40 -52.33
C ASP A 1188 28.23 -52.37 -53.28
N PHE A 1189 27.13 -51.95 -53.91
CA PHE A 1189 26.43 -52.73 -54.95
C PHE A 1189 26.48 -52.02 -56.30
N TYR A 1190 25.59 -51.06 -56.56
CA TYR A 1190 25.51 -50.38 -57.86
C TYR A 1190 25.75 -48.88 -57.69
N GLY A 1191 26.48 -48.26 -58.62
CA GLY A 1191 26.47 -46.80 -58.70
C GLY A 1191 25.07 -46.28 -59.10
N LEU A 1192 24.37 -47.02 -59.96
CA LEU A 1192 22.96 -46.82 -60.24
C LEU A 1192 22.24 -48.15 -60.39
N ALA A 1193 21.09 -48.28 -59.72
CA ALA A 1193 20.06 -49.27 -60.02
C ALA A 1193 18.79 -48.59 -60.59
N MET A 1194 18.04 -49.31 -61.44
CA MET A 1194 16.73 -48.88 -61.94
C MET A 1194 15.80 -50.09 -62.02
N GLU A 1195 14.63 -50.00 -61.38
CA GLU A 1195 13.55 -51.00 -61.44
C GLU A 1195 12.29 -50.37 -62.04
N GLU A 1196 11.72 -51.04 -63.05
CA GLU A 1196 10.49 -50.65 -63.77
C GLU A 1196 10.41 -49.22 -64.35
N CYS A 1197 11.53 -48.48 -64.44
CA CYS A 1197 11.55 -47.05 -64.84
C CYS A 1197 12.58 -46.64 -65.92
N ALA A 1198 13.24 -47.60 -66.59
CA ALA A 1198 14.45 -47.34 -67.41
C ALA A 1198 14.28 -46.30 -68.56
N ASP A 1199 13.08 -46.09 -69.08
CA ASP A 1199 12.77 -45.12 -70.15
C ASP A 1199 12.43 -43.70 -69.62
N GLN A 1200 12.24 -43.53 -68.31
CA GLN A 1200 11.74 -42.30 -67.66
C GLN A 1200 12.82 -41.49 -66.93
N VAL A 1201 14.05 -42.02 -66.80
CA VAL A 1201 15.20 -41.29 -66.25
C VAL A 1201 16.01 -40.68 -67.41
N ALA A 1202 16.09 -39.35 -67.44
CA ALA A 1202 16.83 -38.58 -68.42
C ALA A 1202 18.32 -38.46 -68.07
N TRP A 1203 19.15 -38.45 -69.11
CA TRP A 1203 20.61 -38.46 -69.01
C TRP A 1203 21.19 -37.31 -69.81
N GLU A 1204 21.56 -36.24 -69.12
CA GLU A 1204 22.00 -35.00 -69.75
C GLU A 1204 23.44 -34.66 -69.35
N GLY A 1205 24.22 -34.14 -70.31
CA GLY A 1205 25.65 -33.88 -70.13
C GLY A 1205 26.56 -35.10 -70.34
N GLN A 1206 27.84 -34.85 -70.62
CA GLN A 1206 28.90 -35.88 -70.64
C GLN A 1206 29.70 -35.92 -69.32
N GLY A 1207 29.40 -35.06 -68.35
CA GLY A 1207 30.10 -34.97 -67.07
C GLY A 1207 29.67 -35.98 -66.00
N ASN A 1208 28.79 -36.92 -66.34
CA ASN A 1208 28.38 -37.97 -65.41
C ASN A 1208 29.47 -39.06 -65.28
N HIS A 1209 29.94 -39.30 -64.06
CA HIS A 1209 31.06 -40.21 -63.75
C HIS A 1209 30.65 -41.30 -62.75
N PHE A 1210 30.84 -42.56 -63.13
CA PHE A 1210 30.51 -43.72 -62.29
C PHE A 1210 31.73 -44.63 -62.13
N LEU A 1211 32.44 -44.52 -61.00
CA LEU A 1211 33.79 -45.08 -60.81
C LEU A 1211 33.87 -45.92 -59.52
N GLY A 1212 34.52 -47.08 -59.55
CA GLY A 1212 34.79 -47.87 -58.33
C GLY A 1212 33.60 -48.59 -57.67
N ASN A 1213 32.37 -48.41 -58.17
CA ASN A 1213 31.19 -49.14 -57.70
C ASN A 1213 31.27 -50.65 -58.02
N ALA A 1214 30.73 -51.52 -57.17
CA ALA A 1214 30.93 -52.98 -57.29
C ALA A 1214 30.32 -53.62 -58.55
N ALA A 1215 29.20 -53.09 -59.05
CA ALA A 1215 28.53 -53.51 -60.27
C ALA A 1215 28.36 -52.36 -61.28
N ALA A 1216 28.51 -52.70 -62.56
CA ALA A 1216 28.41 -51.75 -63.67
C ALA A 1216 26.94 -51.39 -64.00
N LEU A 1217 26.77 -50.24 -64.65
CA LEU A 1217 25.49 -49.72 -65.13
C LEU A 1217 24.68 -50.73 -65.97
N PRO A 1218 23.35 -50.58 -66.02
CA PRO A 1218 22.49 -51.24 -67.00
C PRO A 1218 23.06 -51.11 -68.43
N SER A 1219 23.08 -52.23 -69.16
CA SER A 1219 23.85 -52.39 -70.40
C SER A 1219 23.42 -51.46 -71.54
N ASP A 1220 22.20 -50.93 -71.48
CA ASP A 1220 21.60 -49.96 -72.38
C ASP A 1220 22.06 -48.51 -72.10
N LYS A 1221 22.36 -48.17 -70.84
CA LYS A 1221 22.89 -46.84 -70.44
C LYS A 1221 24.41 -46.77 -70.40
N ALA A 1222 25.10 -47.90 -70.30
CA ALA A 1222 26.56 -47.98 -70.19
C ALA A 1222 27.35 -47.27 -71.32
N ALA A 1223 26.72 -46.98 -72.46
CA ALA A 1223 27.31 -46.23 -73.57
C ALA A 1223 27.32 -44.70 -73.40
N GLN A 1224 26.60 -44.15 -72.41
CA GLN A 1224 26.45 -42.71 -72.17
C GLN A 1224 27.31 -42.18 -71.02
N VAL A 1225 28.07 -43.05 -70.34
CA VAL A 1225 28.75 -42.73 -69.08
C VAL A 1225 30.22 -43.13 -69.13
N THR A 1226 31.09 -42.31 -68.54
CA THR A 1226 32.50 -42.67 -68.32
C THR A 1226 32.59 -43.68 -67.16
N THR A 1227 32.67 -44.96 -67.50
CA THR A 1227 32.93 -46.04 -66.53
C THR A 1227 34.40 -46.47 -66.61
N SER A 1228 35.06 -46.62 -65.44
CA SER A 1228 36.38 -47.25 -65.35
C SER A 1228 36.40 -48.35 -64.30
N THR A 1229 36.57 -49.59 -64.74
CA THR A 1229 36.76 -50.77 -63.89
C THR A 1229 38.23 -51.05 -63.56
N GLY A 1230 39.16 -50.30 -64.18
CA GLY A 1230 40.58 -50.31 -63.83
C GLY A 1230 40.92 -49.11 -62.97
N GLY A 1231 41.53 -49.34 -61.80
CA GLY A 1231 41.87 -48.30 -60.83
C GLY A 1231 42.70 -47.17 -61.44
N MET A 1232 42.06 -46.02 -61.65
CA MET A 1232 42.75 -44.76 -61.87
C MET A 1232 43.15 -44.14 -60.53
N ALA A 1233 44.23 -43.35 -60.55
CA ALA A 1233 44.51 -42.47 -59.42
C ALA A 1233 43.31 -41.52 -59.23
N VAL A 1234 42.85 -41.41 -57.99
CA VAL A 1234 41.78 -40.49 -57.58
C VAL A 1234 42.11 -39.10 -58.15
N PRO A 1235 41.20 -38.45 -58.91
CA PRO A 1235 41.43 -37.05 -59.28
C PRO A 1235 41.60 -36.25 -58.00
N PRO A 1236 42.46 -35.22 -57.96
CA PRO A 1236 42.53 -34.36 -56.78
C PRO A 1236 41.10 -33.88 -56.49
N ALA A 1237 40.68 -33.98 -55.23
CA ALA A 1237 39.36 -33.53 -54.83
C ALA A 1237 39.12 -32.11 -55.39
N PRO A 1238 37.91 -31.80 -55.89
CA PRO A 1238 37.58 -30.40 -56.14
C PRO A 1238 37.91 -29.63 -54.86
N GLU A 1239 38.52 -28.44 -54.99
CA GLU A 1239 39.01 -27.67 -53.83
C GLU A 1239 37.88 -27.54 -52.80
N MET A 1240 37.88 -28.42 -51.80
CA MET A 1240 37.00 -28.28 -50.65
C MET A 1240 37.41 -26.96 -50.05
N ILE A 1241 36.41 -26.09 -49.86
CA ILE A 1241 36.60 -24.84 -49.16
C ILE A 1241 37.07 -25.24 -47.75
N GLU A 1242 38.37 -25.14 -47.50
CA GLU A 1242 38.93 -25.23 -46.16
C GLU A 1242 38.35 -24.06 -45.38
N ILE A 1243 37.21 -24.30 -44.72
CA ILE A 1243 36.69 -23.41 -43.69
C ILE A 1243 37.78 -23.36 -42.62
N PRO A 1244 38.39 -22.19 -42.35
CA PRO A 1244 39.54 -22.13 -41.47
C PRO A 1244 39.13 -22.55 -40.06
N SER A 1245 39.78 -23.60 -39.54
CA SER A 1245 39.63 -24.05 -38.15
C SER A 1245 40.25 -23.02 -37.18
N GLY A 1246 39.54 -21.91 -36.97
CA GLY A 1246 39.79 -20.99 -35.86
C GLY A 1246 39.24 -21.57 -34.55
N PRO A 1247 39.90 -21.34 -33.40
CA PRO A 1247 39.40 -21.79 -32.10
C PRO A 1247 38.48 -20.75 -31.45
N GLY A 1248 37.19 -21.06 -31.30
CA GLY A 1248 36.17 -20.31 -30.52
C GLY A 1248 35.76 -18.97 -31.16
N GLU A 1249 34.48 -18.61 -31.29
CA GLU A 1249 33.27 -19.00 -30.54
C GLU A 1249 32.15 -19.53 -31.45
#